data_AF-A0A349H4Q1-F1
#
_entry.id   AF-A0A349H4Q1-F1
#
_cell.length_a   1.000
_cell.length_b   1.000
_cell.length_c   1.000
_cell.angle_alpha   90.00
_cell.angle_beta   90.00
_cell.angle_gamma   90.00
#
_symmetry.space_group_name_H-M   'P 1'
#
loop_
_entity.id
_entity.type
_entity.pdbx_description
1 polymer ?
#
loop_
_entity_poly.entity_id
_entity_poly.type
_entity_poly.pdbx_seq_one_letter_code
_entity_poly.pdbx_strand_id
1 'polypeptide(L)'
;EAALSFAMAEATMDVSESEGADGVVLFEMTADTFAGEAVRLYRALPPTKEWAEQNYYRVRAAEDLPARLSANAFWLDVASGKALSANLLEAHRHLTDVITALAFCGLPFEAQPVAETTGTNGLTLAAASPVLLVTEQVLPAPVAADDRPLLIAQQFFRPDDRYRFEGNEQIEKFISGEFVRRVVYGGRVTLTNPTASRRVLNVLRQLPLGAIPLRNGVMTDDGVVRLEPYTTEKIEYFFVFPFAGQFSQFPAQAAAGESVVGRAEAQVFNVVNEPTEVDKTSWAWISQYAPADDVLAFLGKENLRRLDLGEIAWRLKDRGFFTKACDLLASRGLFHDTTFSYSVHHKDADRARLWLARSSLAGRVGLVLESPLLKVDPVEAKVYEHLEYDPLVNPRVHPVGEKLKILNTALDAQYRAFLRTAAYRAELPASQRLALVYYLLLQDRLADGFAELAKINDKDLHETVQVDYLRAWVALRQLDVKRAAKLAEAYKDYPLPRWQSRFRALTQAIAEAQGAEVAGLDEPNRQQDLDQQAEQSPSLDLAVETGKLWLTAYAVGEVTLNLYPMDIELMFSRKPFLSEGATDFAVIRPALSQTLKIKANGEPEELTLPADYAKRNLMVEVVGKGRRAATAWYANQLRVRLIQDYGQIEVRSAADGKPLPTTYIKVFARGTNGREQFWKDGYTDLRGRFDYLSRNDRKPEEAVEFSILVLHPELGAEIQNATPPAR
;
A
#
# COMPACT_ATOMS: atom_id res chain seq x y z
N GLU A 1 -29.28 26.28 -8.09
CA GLU A 1 -28.08 27.08 -7.75
C GLU A 1 -27.70 26.81 -6.29
N ALA A 2 -26.50 27.23 -5.86
CA ALA A 2 -25.89 26.95 -4.55
C ALA A 2 -25.58 25.46 -4.28
N ALA A 3 -24.40 25.02 -4.71
CA ALA A 3 -23.80 23.78 -4.25
C ALA A 3 -23.15 23.97 -2.86
N LEU A 4 -23.38 23.04 -1.94
CA LEU A 4 -22.72 22.99 -0.62
C LEU A 4 -21.70 21.86 -0.63
N SER A 5 -20.42 22.20 -0.67
CA SER A 5 -19.33 21.23 -0.59
C SER A 5 -19.09 20.79 0.85
N PHE A 6 -19.20 19.48 1.12
CA PHE A 6 -18.72 18.88 2.36
C PHE A 6 -17.24 18.52 2.21
N ALA A 7 -16.36 19.32 2.81
CA ALA A 7 -14.97 18.94 3.04
C ALA A 7 -14.88 18.10 4.32
N MET A 8 -14.37 16.87 4.22
CA MET A 8 -14.00 16.09 5.40
C MET A 8 -12.71 16.66 6.00
N ALA A 9 -12.78 17.16 7.23
CA ALA A 9 -11.59 17.47 8.01
C ALA A 9 -10.99 16.16 8.57
N GLU A 10 -9.71 15.91 8.28
CA GLU A 10 -8.95 14.84 8.93
C GLU A 10 -8.65 15.23 10.38
N ALA A 11 -8.83 14.30 11.31
CA ALA A 11 -8.58 14.52 12.73
C ALA A 11 -7.08 14.44 13.04
N THR A 12 -6.45 15.58 13.36
CA THR A 12 -5.16 15.59 14.06
C THR A 12 -5.34 15.27 15.53
N MET A 13 -4.61 14.27 16.03
CA MET A 13 -4.61 13.90 17.45
C MET A 13 -4.04 15.00 18.34
N ASP A 14 -4.72 15.28 19.44
CA ASP A 14 -4.14 16.01 20.58
C ASP A 14 -2.87 15.33 21.07
N VAL A 15 -1.82 16.14 21.29
CA VAL A 15 -0.70 15.79 22.16
C VAL A 15 -0.57 16.91 23.19
N SER A 16 -0.73 16.52 24.46
CA SER A 16 -0.90 17.39 25.62
C SER A 16 0.19 18.45 25.81
N GLU A 17 -0.24 19.66 26.17
CA GLU A 17 0.61 20.72 26.71
C GLU A 17 1.33 20.27 27.99
N SER A 18 2.57 20.76 28.17
CA SER A 18 3.25 20.79 29.46
C SER A 18 3.74 22.21 29.72
N GLU A 19 3.17 22.87 30.73
CA GLU A 19 3.54 24.23 31.11
C GLU A 19 5.02 24.32 31.54
N GLY A 20 5.71 25.37 31.08
CA GLY A 20 7.11 25.63 31.40
C GLY A 20 7.49 27.04 30.96
N ALA A 21 7.14 28.02 31.78
CA ALA A 21 7.34 29.43 31.45
C ALA A 21 8.82 29.83 31.55
N ASP A 22 9.35 30.45 30.50
CA ASP A 22 10.43 31.44 30.60
C ASP A 22 10.27 32.48 29.49
N GLY A 23 10.16 33.75 29.88
CA GLY A 23 9.76 34.83 28.98
C GLY A 23 10.91 35.42 28.18
N VAL A 24 10.89 35.26 26.85
CA VAL A 24 11.71 36.05 25.92
C VAL A 24 10.80 36.94 25.09
N VAL A 25 10.86 38.25 25.33
CA VAL A 25 10.09 39.25 24.57
C VAL A 25 10.73 39.41 23.18
N LEU A 26 10.21 38.69 22.19
CA LEU A 26 10.44 39.04 20.79
C LEU A 26 9.59 40.25 20.41
N PHE A 27 10.22 41.26 19.82
CA PHE A 27 9.51 42.33 19.12
C PHE A 27 8.83 41.74 17.88
N GLU A 28 7.50 41.65 17.89
CA GLU A 28 6.73 41.42 16.68
C GLU A 28 6.85 42.63 15.75
N MET A 29 7.69 42.53 14.72
CA MET A 29 7.58 43.39 13.56
C MET A 29 6.32 42.97 12.79
N THR A 30 5.30 43.83 12.82
CA THR A 30 4.03 43.66 12.11
C THR A 30 4.26 43.34 10.63
N ALA A 31 3.83 42.16 10.20
CA ALA A 31 4.01 41.65 8.84
C ALA A 31 3.02 42.25 7.82
N ASP A 32 2.99 43.58 7.72
CA ASP A 32 2.16 44.34 6.77
C ASP A 32 3.02 45.27 5.91
N THR A 33 3.90 44.70 5.07
CA THR A 33 4.57 45.44 3.96
C THR A 33 5.25 44.56 2.89
N PHE A 34 4.73 43.36 2.59
CA PHE A 34 5.23 42.55 1.45
C PHE A 34 4.11 41.97 0.59
N ALA A 35 3.37 42.85 -0.09
CA ALA A 35 2.52 42.49 -1.23
C ALA A 35 3.34 42.36 -2.53
N GLY A 36 4.39 41.55 -2.49
CA GLY A 36 5.01 40.95 -3.68
C GLY A 36 4.54 39.50 -3.78
N GLU A 37 4.47 38.93 -4.99
CA GLU A 37 4.11 37.53 -5.15
C GLU A 37 4.99 36.64 -4.27
N ALA A 38 4.37 35.81 -3.43
CA ALA A 38 5.09 34.93 -2.53
C ALA A 38 5.89 33.93 -3.37
N VAL A 39 7.21 34.13 -3.43
CA VAL A 39 8.14 33.26 -4.15
C VAL A 39 7.95 31.84 -3.63
N ARG A 40 7.33 30.98 -4.46
CA ARG A 40 7.19 29.56 -4.17
C ARG A 40 8.59 29.00 -3.98
N LEU A 41 8.79 28.31 -2.85
CA LEU A 41 10.06 27.67 -2.52
C LEU A 41 10.11 26.25 -3.11
N TYR A 42 11.28 25.63 -3.03
CA TYR A 42 11.51 24.26 -3.48
C TYR A 42 10.43 23.29 -2.97
N ARG A 43 9.69 22.70 -3.91
CA ARG A 43 8.70 21.65 -3.66
C ARG A 43 9.40 20.28 -3.72
N ALA A 44 9.41 19.55 -2.60
CA ALA A 44 9.90 18.18 -2.58
C ALA A 44 9.13 17.27 -3.56
N LEU A 45 9.78 16.20 -4.03
CA LEU A 45 9.05 15.11 -4.70
C LEU A 45 8.15 14.40 -3.68
N PRO A 46 6.93 13.97 -4.06
CA PRO A 46 6.12 13.11 -3.20
C PRO A 46 6.80 11.74 -3.02
N PRO A 47 6.47 10.98 -1.97
CA PRO A 47 6.98 9.62 -1.81
C PRO A 47 6.56 8.74 -3.00
N THR A 48 7.41 7.79 -3.36
CA THR A 48 7.12 6.79 -4.39
C THR A 48 5.82 6.07 -4.07
N LYS A 49 4.86 6.12 -5.00
CA LYS A 49 3.63 5.33 -4.92
C LYS A 49 3.78 4.06 -5.73
N GLU A 50 3.20 2.99 -5.23
CA GLU A 50 2.98 1.74 -5.96
C GLU A 50 1.58 1.77 -6.56
N TRP A 51 1.48 1.46 -7.85
CA TRP A 51 0.23 1.43 -8.61
C TRP A 51 0.01 0.02 -9.15
N ALA A 52 -1.19 -0.51 -8.91
CA ALA A 52 -1.69 -1.74 -9.51
C ALA A 52 -2.88 -1.41 -10.40
N GLU A 53 -3.15 -2.26 -11.38
CA GLU A 53 -4.45 -2.28 -12.05
C GLU A 53 -5.50 -2.86 -11.10
N GLN A 54 -6.68 -2.25 -11.02
CA GLN A 54 -7.71 -2.60 -10.03
C GLN A 54 -9.10 -2.58 -10.65
N ASN A 55 -9.85 -3.68 -10.50
CA ASN A 55 -11.26 -3.75 -10.87
C ASN A 55 -12.18 -3.07 -9.83
N TYR A 56 -11.73 -2.98 -8.57
CA TYR A 56 -12.46 -2.38 -7.46
C TYR A 56 -11.59 -1.36 -6.73
N TYR A 57 -12.20 -0.27 -6.25
CA TYR A 57 -11.49 0.84 -5.63
C TYR A 57 -10.59 0.41 -4.45
N ARG A 58 -9.28 0.62 -4.59
CA ARG A 58 -8.23 0.26 -3.62
C ARG A 58 -8.17 -1.23 -3.27
N VAL A 59 -8.50 -2.12 -4.21
CA VAL A 59 -8.43 -3.58 -4.04
C VAL A 59 -7.35 -4.16 -4.95
N ARG A 60 -6.42 -4.93 -4.38
CA ARG A 60 -5.36 -5.65 -5.11
C ARG A 60 -5.88 -6.95 -5.72
N ALA A 61 -5.21 -7.46 -6.76
CA ALA A 61 -5.68 -8.64 -7.49
C ALA A 61 -5.89 -9.88 -6.59
N ALA A 62 -5.01 -10.07 -5.60
CA ALA A 62 -5.06 -11.16 -4.62
C ALA A 62 -6.21 -11.03 -3.60
N GLU A 63 -6.67 -9.81 -3.30
CA GLU A 63 -7.80 -9.54 -2.41
C GLU A 63 -9.15 -9.59 -3.14
N ASP A 64 -9.14 -9.52 -4.47
CA ASP A 64 -10.34 -9.60 -5.29
C ASP A 64 -10.88 -11.04 -5.34
N LEU A 65 -11.60 -11.42 -4.29
CA LEU A 65 -12.18 -12.75 -4.09
C LEU A 65 -13.62 -12.84 -4.62
N PRO A 66 -14.06 -13.99 -5.20
CA PRO A 66 -15.40 -14.14 -5.76
C PRO A 66 -16.58 -13.87 -4.80
N ALA A 67 -16.35 -13.94 -3.49
CA ALA A 67 -17.37 -13.71 -2.46
C ALA A 67 -17.56 -12.23 -2.07
N ARG A 68 -16.89 -11.29 -2.77
CA ARG A 68 -16.92 -9.83 -2.49
C ARG A 68 -18.33 -9.25 -2.44
N LEU A 69 -19.23 -9.73 -3.29
CA LEU A 69 -20.68 -9.55 -3.17
C LEU A 69 -21.30 -10.90 -2.76
N SER A 70 -21.36 -11.14 -1.45
CA SER A 70 -21.93 -12.38 -0.91
C SER A 70 -23.46 -12.36 -1.01
N ALA A 71 -24.06 -13.43 -1.54
CA ALA A 71 -25.51 -13.55 -1.60
C ALA A 71 -26.15 -13.47 -0.20
N ASN A 72 -27.03 -12.50 -0.01
CA ASN A 72 -27.84 -12.26 1.19
C ASN A 72 -29.30 -11.98 0.78
N ALA A 73 -30.18 -11.69 1.73
CA ALA A 73 -31.60 -11.43 1.43
C ALA A 73 -31.80 -10.18 0.53
N PHE A 74 -30.93 -9.18 0.60
CA PHE A 74 -30.94 -8.01 -0.28
C PHE A 74 -30.61 -8.37 -1.73
N TRP A 75 -29.50 -9.08 -1.97
CA TRP A 75 -29.07 -9.45 -3.32
C TRP A 75 -30.03 -10.45 -3.98
N LEU A 76 -30.71 -11.29 -3.20
CA LEU A 76 -31.80 -12.14 -3.69
C LEU A 76 -33.04 -11.33 -4.08
N ASP A 77 -33.45 -10.35 -3.27
CA ASP A 77 -34.52 -9.41 -3.60
C ASP A 77 -34.21 -8.66 -4.92
N VAL A 78 -33.01 -8.08 -5.05
CA VAL A 78 -32.56 -7.39 -6.28
C VAL A 78 -32.55 -8.33 -7.49
N ALA A 79 -32.00 -9.53 -7.36
CA ALA A 79 -31.96 -10.51 -8.46
C ALA A 79 -33.36 -11.01 -8.89
N SER A 80 -34.35 -10.95 -8.00
CA SER A 80 -35.76 -11.24 -8.31
C SER A 80 -36.52 -10.07 -8.97
N GLY A 81 -35.86 -8.91 -9.15
CA GLY A 81 -36.46 -7.71 -9.74
C GLY A 81 -37.27 -6.85 -8.76
N LYS A 82 -37.07 -7.02 -7.45
CA LYS A 82 -37.79 -6.25 -6.42
C LYS A 82 -37.25 -4.82 -6.37
N ALA A 83 -38.12 -3.84 -6.63
CA ALA A 83 -37.74 -2.43 -6.70
C ALA A 83 -37.26 -1.85 -5.36
N LEU A 84 -37.73 -2.37 -4.21
CA LEU A 84 -37.32 -1.90 -2.88
C LEU A 84 -37.18 -3.10 -1.92
N SER A 85 -36.02 -3.22 -1.28
CA SER A 85 -35.75 -4.30 -0.34
C SER A 85 -35.74 -3.80 1.11
N ALA A 86 -36.56 -4.41 1.97
CA ALA A 86 -36.49 -4.21 3.42
C ALA A 86 -35.18 -4.74 4.03
N ASN A 87 -34.44 -5.57 3.28
CA ASN A 87 -33.18 -6.17 3.70
C ASN A 87 -31.97 -5.29 3.37
N LEU A 88 -32.13 -4.02 2.99
CA LEU A 88 -31.04 -3.11 2.58
C LEU A 88 -29.83 -3.13 3.53
N LEU A 89 -30.08 -3.23 4.83
CA LEU A 89 -29.04 -3.26 5.86
C LEU A 89 -28.17 -4.54 5.85
N GLU A 90 -28.52 -5.58 5.08
CA GLU A 90 -27.70 -6.78 4.88
C GLU A 90 -26.48 -6.54 3.98
N ALA A 91 -26.49 -5.49 3.14
CA ALA A 91 -25.42 -5.17 2.19
C ALA A 91 -24.42 -4.13 2.76
N HIS A 92 -23.83 -4.47 3.91
CA HIS A 92 -22.98 -3.58 4.71
C HIS A 92 -21.50 -4.00 4.77
N ARG A 93 -21.07 -5.05 4.05
CA ARG A 93 -19.80 -5.73 4.37
C ARG A 93 -18.57 -4.94 3.94
N HIS A 94 -18.62 -4.34 2.75
CA HIS A 94 -17.50 -3.62 2.13
C HIS A 94 -18.00 -2.42 1.32
N LEU A 95 -17.10 -1.47 1.00
CA LEU A 95 -17.46 -0.29 0.19
C LEU A 95 -18.12 -0.66 -1.15
N THR A 96 -17.64 -1.72 -1.83
CA THR A 96 -18.25 -2.23 -3.07
C THR A 96 -19.69 -2.72 -2.84
N ASP A 97 -19.93 -3.44 -1.75
CA ASP A 97 -21.25 -3.98 -1.35
C ASP A 97 -22.22 -2.82 -1.09
N VAL A 98 -21.79 -1.82 -0.30
CA VAL A 98 -22.58 -0.63 0.04
C VAL A 98 -22.86 0.25 -1.19
N ILE A 99 -21.86 0.60 -2.01
CA ILE A 99 -22.07 1.45 -3.20
C ILE A 99 -22.98 0.76 -4.21
N THR A 100 -22.78 -0.54 -4.43
CA THR A 100 -23.65 -1.30 -5.33
C THR A 100 -25.06 -1.39 -4.75
N ALA A 101 -25.21 -1.62 -3.44
CA ALA A 101 -26.52 -1.66 -2.80
C ALA A 101 -27.25 -0.33 -2.89
N LEU A 102 -26.57 0.81 -2.74
CA LEU A 102 -27.15 2.14 -2.97
C LEU A 102 -27.60 2.36 -4.42
N ALA A 103 -26.91 1.77 -5.41
CA ALA A 103 -27.35 1.83 -6.81
C ALA A 103 -28.60 0.96 -7.09
N PHE A 104 -28.87 -0.06 -6.26
CA PHE A 104 -29.99 -1.01 -6.42
C PHE A 104 -31.04 -0.93 -5.29
N CYS A 105 -30.96 0.03 -4.37
CA CYS A 105 -31.84 0.07 -3.18
C CYS A 105 -33.27 0.55 -3.48
N GLY A 106 -33.48 1.24 -4.61
CA GLY A 106 -34.76 1.81 -5.02
C GLY A 106 -35.20 3.08 -4.27
N LEU A 107 -34.37 3.60 -3.38
CA LEU A 107 -34.59 4.89 -2.75
C LEU A 107 -34.31 6.03 -3.76
N PRO A 108 -35.04 7.15 -3.70
CA PRO A 108 -34.73 8.31 -4.54
C PRO A 108 -33.40 8.94 -4.10
N PHE A 109 -32.68 9.54 -5.04
CA PHE A 109 -31.43 10.25 -4.76
C PHE A 109 -31.65 11.51 -3.91
N GLU A 110 -32.80 12.16 -4.07
CA GLU A 110 -33.27 13.27 -3.23
C GLU A 110 -34.45 12.80 -2.37
N ALA A 111 -34.34 12.98 -1.05
CA ALA A 111 -35.37 12.55 -0.11
C ALA A 111 -36.61 13.47 -0.16
N GLN A 112 -37.81 12.89 -0.25
CA GLN A 112 -39.06 13.65 -0.10
C GLN A 112 -39.46 13.74 1.38
N PRO A 113 -40.13 14.84 1.80
CA PRO A 113 -40.54 15.01 3.18
C PRO A 113 -41.56 13.95 3.63
N VAL A 114 -41.44 13.55 4.91
CA VAL A 114 -42.35 12.63 5.60
C VAL A 114 -43.17 13.46 6.60
N ALA A 115 -44.49 13.28 6.60
CA ALA A 115 -45.38 13.89 7.58
C ALA A 115 -45.46 13.02 8.85
N GLU A 116 -45.33 13.64 10.01
CA GLU A 116 -45.38 12.97 11.32
C GLU A 116 -46.63 13.40 12.11
N THR A 117 -47.20 12.49 12.91
CA THR A 117 -48.30 12.82 13.84
C THR A 117 -48.23 11.93 15.09
N THR A 118 -47.98 12.55 16.24
CA THR A 118 -47.79 11.88 17.54
C THR A 118 -49.07 11.93 18.38
N GLY A 119 -49.49 10.81 18.96
CA GLY A 119 -50.71 10.67 19.76
C GLY A 119 -50.46 10.05 21.13
N THR A 120 -51.51 9.98 21.96
CA THR A 120 -51.42 9.61 23.39
C THR A 120 -50.87 8.22 23.69
N ASN A 121 -50.87 7.30 22.71
CA ASN A 121 -50.40 5.91 22.82
C ASN A 121 -49.51 5.48 21.63
N GLY A 122 -48.97 6.40 20.82
CA GLY A 122 -48.15 6.02 19.65
C GLY A 122 -47.78 7.14 18.68
N LEU A 123 -47.05 6.77 17.62
CA LEU A 123 -46.45 7.65 16.62
C LEU A 123 -46.87 7.22 15.20
N THR A 124 -47.26 8.18 14.35
CA THR A 124 -47.67 7.94 12.96
C THR A 124 -46.74 8.67 11.99
N LEU A 125 -46.36 8.03 10.88
CA LEU A 125 -45.47 8.57 9.83
C LEU A 125 -46.08 8.30 8.44
N ALA A 126 -46.06 9.29 7.54
CA ALA A 126 -46.61 9.19 6.18
C ALA A 126 -45.64 9.78 5.14
N ALA A 127 -45.18 8.95 4.19
CA ALA A 127 -44.14 9.30 3.21
C ALA A 127 -44.67 9.26 1.76
N ALA A 128 -44.25 10.22 0.94
CA ALA A 128 -44.57 10.27 -0.50
C ALA A 128 -43.58 9.48 -1.39
N SER A 129 -42.45 9.06 -0.81
CA SER A 129 -41.45 8.16 -1.41
C SER A 129 -41.07 7.04 -0.42
N PRO A 130 -40.35 5.98 -0.84
CA PRO A 130 -39.97 4.87 0.05
C PRO A 130 -39.02 5.23 1.22
N VAL A 131 -39.12 4.52 2.37
CA VAL A 131 -38.46 4.82 3.69
C VAL A 131 -38.16 3.55 4.58
N LEU A 132 -37.57 3.70 5.80
CA LEU A 132 -37.04 2.65 6.75
C LEU A 132 -37.30 2.95 8.28
N LEU A 133 -37.40 1.95 9.22
CA LEU A 133 -37.89 2.08 10.65
C LEU A 133 -37.51 0.92 11.69
N VAL A 134 -37.45 1.08 13.08
CA VAL A 134 -36.90 0.09 14.14
C VAL A 134 -37.41 0.19 15.68
N THR A 135 -37.71 -0.90 16.53
CA THR A 135 -38.16 -0.93 18.05
C THR A 135 -38.17 -2.29 18.97
N GLU A 136 -38.26 -2.32 20.37
CA GLU A 136 -38.45 -3.53 21.35
C GLU A 136 -38.82 -3.33 22.92
N GLN A 137 -39.40 -4.30 23.76
CA GLN A 137 -39.52 -4.43 25.30
C GLN A 137 -40.15 -5.76 25.99
N VAL A 138 -40.05 -6.10 27.34
CA VAL A 138 -40.57 -7.35 28.13
C VAL A 138 -40.68 -7.32 29.74
N LEU A 139 -41.53 -8.11 30.52
CA LEU A 139 -41.44 -8.59 32.00
C LEU A 139 -42.51 -9.72 32.52
N PRO A 140 -42.52 -10.33 33.78
CA PRO A 140 -43.28 -11.58 34.24
C PRO A 140 -44.15 -11.72 35.61
N ALA A 141 -44.95 -12.82 35.90
CA ALA A 141 -45.57 -13.35 37.23
C ALA A 141 -46.43 -14.75 37.31
N PRO A 142 -46.38 -15.66 38.36
CA PRO A 142 -47.19 -16.90 38.82
C PRO A 142 -47.43 -18.38 38.25
N VAL A 143 -48.67 -18.98 38.12
CA VAL A 143 -49.19 -20.07 37.18
C VAL A 143 -50.58 -19.61 36.77
N ALA A 144 -50.85 -19.42 35.48
CA ALA A 144 -51.91 -18.49 35.11
C ALA A 144 -53.28 -19.15 34.89
N ALA A 145 -54.30 -18.51 35.44
CA ALA A 145 -55.68 -18.61 34.98
C ALA A 145 -55.89 -17.81 33.67
N ASP A 146 -54.94 -17.89 32.73
CA ASP A 146 -54.95 -17.19 31.45
C ASP A 146 -55.74 -18.02 30.44
N ASP A 147 -56.96 -17.59 30.14
CA ASP A 147 -57.90 -18.26 29.22
C ASP A 147 -57.50 -18.10 27.73
N ARG A 148 -56.51 -17.26 27.44
CA ARG A 148 -56.00 -17.04 26.09
C ARG A 148 -55.26 -18.28 25.59
N PRO A 149 -55.69 -18.89 24.46
CA PRO A 149 -55.10 -20.14 23.99
C PRO A 149 -53.62 -19.99 23.63
N LEU A 150 -52.82 -20.99 24.01
CA LEU A 150 -51.47 -21.24 23.51
C LEU A 150 -51.49 -22.63 22.89
N LEU A 151 -51.08 -22.77 21.63
CA LEU A 151 -50.84 -24.09 21.06
C LEU A 151 -49.36 -24.42 21.29
N ILE A 152 -49.10 -25.61 21.81
CA ILE A 152 -47.75 -26.10 22.01
C ILE A 152 -47.71 -27.56 21.53
N ALA A 153 -47.03 -27.78 20.42
CA ALA A 153 -46.85 -29.08 19.81
C ALA A 153 -45.43 -29.57 20.05
N GLN A 154 -45.26 -30.88 20.25
CA GLN A 154 -43.96 -31.51 20.41
C GLN A 154 -43.84 -32.64 19.39
N GLN A 155 -42.81 -32.59 18.55
CA GLN A 155 -42.67 -33.45 17.37
C GLN A 155 -41.23 -33.95 17.24
N PHE A 156 -41.04 -35.12 16.66
CA PHE A 156 -39.74 -35.80 16.61
C PHE A 156 -39.33 -36.09 15.17
N PHE A 157 -38.03 -35.98 14.88
CA PHE A 157 -37.47 -36.12 13.54
C PHE A 157 -36.09 -36.78 13.60
N ARG A 158 -35.59 -37.23 12.45
CA ARG A 158 -34.22 -37.71 12.28
C ARG A 158 -33.36 -36.59 11.69
N PRO A 159 -32.24 -36.17 12.31
CA PRO A 159 -31.45 -35.05 11.80
C PRO A 159 -30.77 -35.33 10.44
N ASP A 160 -30.55 -36.61 10.13
CA ASP A 160 -30.00 -37.13 8.88
C ASP A 160 -31.05 -37.29 7.77
N ASP A 161 -32.34 -37.26 8.11
CA ASP A 161 -33.49 -37.44 7.19
C ASP A 161 -34.66 -36.56 7.64
N ARG A 162 -34.39 -35.25 7.77
CA ARG A 162 -35.27 -34.27 8.43
C ARG A 162 -36.34 -33.68 7.50
N TYR A 163 -36.13 -33.73 6.19
CA TYR A 163 -36.92 -33.02 5.20
C TYR A 163 -37.25 -33.90 4.01
N ARG A 164 -38.48 -33.80 3.53
CA ARG A 164 -38.94 -34.29 2.22
C ARG A 164 -39.32 -33.08 1.37
N PHE A 165 -39.15 -33.18 0.05
CA PHE A 165 -39.48 -32.09 -0.87
C PHE A 165 -40.67 -32.48 -1.74
N GLU A 166 -41.68 -31.62 -1.79
CA GLU A 166 -42.80 -31.72 -2.73
C GLU A 166 -42.76 -30.50 -3.65
N GLY A 167 -42.20 -30.70 -4.84
CA GLY A 167 -41.85 -29.58 -5.73
C GLY A 167 -40.76 -28.71 -5.14
N ASN A 168 -41.01 -27.40 -5.03
CA ASN A 168 -40.09 -26.47 -4.36
C ASN A 168 -40.34 -26.35 -2.84
N GLU A 169 -41.41 -26.94 -2.31
CA GLU A 169 -41.76 -26.82 -0.89
C GLU A 169 -40.97 -27.81 -0.03
N GLN A 170 -40.36 -27.29 1.04
CA GLN A 170 -39.60 -28.05 2.01
C GLN A 170 -40.53 -28.48 3.15
N ILE A 171 -40.91 -29.76 3.16
CA ILE A 171 -41.81 -30.32 4.18
C ILE A 171 -40.99 -31.07 5.21
N GLU A 172 -41.34 -30.92 6.47
CA GLU A 172 -40.63 -31.54 7.58
C GLU A 172 -41.10 -32.99 7.79
N LYS A 173 -40.12 -33.90 7.87
CA LYS A 173 -40.35 -35.33 8.02
C LYS A 173 -40.34 -35.69 9.51
N PHE A 174 -41.52 -35.71 10.11
CA PHE A 174 -41.69 -36.13 11.50
C PHE A 174 -41.96 -37.64 11.61
N ILE A 175 -41.58 -38.20 12.75
CA ILE A 175 -41.63 -39.63 13.05
C ILE A 175 -42.78 -39.87 14.04
N SER A 176 -43.82 -40.55 13.56
CA SER A 176 -44.95 -41.05 14.34
C SER A 176 -44.90 -42.56 14.60
N GLY A 177 -44.02 -43.28 13.88
CA GLY A 177 -43.86 -44.73 13.96
C GLY A 177 -42.71 -45.16 14.89
N GLU A 178 -42.00 -46.21 14.48
CA GLU A 178 -40.94 -46.81 15.27
C GLU A 178 -39.66 -45.96 15.34
N PHE A 179 -39.03 -45.98 16.51
CA PHE A 179 -37.69 -45.45 16.75
C PHE A 179 -36.70 -46.62 16.75
N VAL A 180 -35.43 -46.39 16.42
CA VAL A 180 -34.40 -47.43 16.34
C VAL A 180 -33.29 -47.10 17.34
N ARG A 181 -32.89 -48.09 18.14
CA ARG A 181 -31.80 -47.88 19.11
C ARG A 181 -30.51 -47.42 18.41
N ARG A 182 -29.71 -46.61 19.11
CA ARG A 182 -28.41 -46.07 18.65
C ARG A 182 -28.48 -45.14 17.42
N VAL A 183 -29.68 -44.77 16.97
CA VAL A 183 -29.90 -43.71 15.96
C VAL A 183 -30.11 -42.36 16.67
N VAL A 184 -29.61 -41.28 16.08
CA VAL A 184 -29.76 -39.92 16.60
C VAL A 184 -31.13 -39.37 16.24
N TYR A 185 -31.83 -38.83 17.23
CA TYR A 185 -33.14 -38.18 17.07
C TYR A 185 -33.07 -36.71 17.51
N GLY A 186 -33.89 -35.88 16.86
CA GLY A 186 -34.20 -34.53 17.29
C GLY A 186 -35.65 -34.45 17.79
N GLY A 187 -35.85 -33.78 18.92
CA GLY A 187 -37.17 -33.33 19.36
C GLY A 187 -37.31 -31.84 19.12
N ARG A 188 -38.50 -31.41 18.70
CA ARG A 188 -38.86 -30.01 18.54
C ARG A 188 -40.07 -29.68 19.40
N VAL A 189 -40.02 -28.53 20.06
CA VAL A 189 -41.18 -27.84 20.62
C VAL A 189 -41.55 -26.69 19.70
N THR A 190 -42.77 -26.71 19.20
CA THR A 190 -43.37 -25.67 18.36
C THR A 190 -44.42 -24.95 19.21
N LEU A 191 -44.22 -23.66 19.48
CA LEU A 191 -45.17 -22.86 20.25
C LEU A 191 -45.86 -21.88 19.31
N THR A 192 -47.17 -21.96 19.17
CA THR A 192 -47.97 -21.01 18.39
C THR A 192 -48.85 -20.21 19.33
N ASN A 193 -48.86 -18.89 19.16
CA ASN A 193 -49.76 -17.99 19.86
C ASN A 193 -50.95 -17.63 18.95
N PRO A 194 -52.06 -18.39 18.96
CA PRO A 194 -53.22 -18.15 18.08
C PRO A 194 -54.08 -16.93 18.50
N THR A 195 -53.58 -16.05 19.36
CA THR A 195 -54.32 -14.88 19.85
C THR A 195 -53.81 -13.58 19.25
N ALA A 196 -54.67 -12.56 19.27
CA ALA A 196 -54.32 -11.20 18.88
C ALA A 196 -53.34 -10.49 19.85
N SER A 197 -52.88 -11.14 20.92
CA SER A 197 -52.03 -10.55 21.97
C SER A 197 -50.66 -11.21 22.02
N ARG A 198 -49.58 -10.42 21.95
CA ARG A 198 -48.20 -10.89 22.13
C ARG A 198 -48.03 -11.57 23.50
N ARG A 199 -47.23 -12.63 23.56
CA ARG A 199 -46.87 -13.37 24.79
C ARG A 199 -45.36 -13.56 24.86
N VAL A 200 -44.77 -13.44 26.05
CA VAL A 200 -43.38 -13.84 26.29
C VAL A 200 -43.37 -14.94 27.34
N LEU A 201 -42.75 -16.07 27.00
CA LEU A 201 -42.86 -17.34 27.71
C LEU A 201 -41.47 -17.83 28.10
N ASN A 202 -41.30 -18.44 29.29
CA ASN A 202 -40.16 -19.32 29.55
C ASN A 202 -40.56 -20.77 29.23
N VAL A 203 -39.74 -21.53 28.50
CA VAL A 203 -40.11 -22.84 27.92
C VAL A 203 -39.20 -23.97 28.40
N LEU A 204 -39.72 -24.74 29.35
CA LEU A 204 -39.11 -25.94 29.93
C LEU A 204 -39.25 -27.15 29.00
N ARG A 205 -38.16 -27.90 28.84
CA ARG A 205 -38.00 -29.04 27.92
C ARG A 205 -37.25 -30.17 28.63
N GLN A 206 -37.67 -31.42 28.46
CA GLN A 206 -37.00 -32.61 29.01
C GLN A 206 -36.84 -33.70 27.94
N LEU A 207 -35.75 -34.47 28.00
CA LEU A 207 -35.52 -35.63 27.10
C LEU A 207 -36.35 -36.86 27.52
N PRO A 208 -36.64 -37.82 26.61
CA PRO A 208 -37.29 -39.07 26.99
C PRO A 208 -36.48 -39.84 28.04
N LEU A 209 -37.15 -40.46 29.00
CA LEU A 209 -36.51 -41.22 30.07
C LEU A 209 -35.69 -42.36 29.46
N GLY A 210 -34.45 -42.55 29.93
CA GLY A 210 -33.53 -43.57 29.40
C GLY A 210 -32.86 -43.22 28.07
N ALA A 211 -33.21 -42.10 27.43
CA ALA A 211 -32.40 -41.54 26.34
C ALA A 211 -31.13 -40.86 26.87
N ILE A 212 -30.14 -40.67 25.99
CA ILE A 212 -28.87 -39.99 26.29
C ILE A 212 -28.82 -38.67 25.49
N PRO A 213 -28.48 -37.52 26.12
CA PRO A 213 -28.37 -36.23 25.45
C PRO A 213 -27.23 -36.19 24.45
N LEU A 214 -27.38 -35.37 23.41
CA LEU A 214 -26.36 -35.09 22.39
C LEU A 214 -26.20 -33.59 22.15
N ARG A 215 -25.12 -33.19 21.46
CA ARG A 215 -24.78 -31.78 21.13
C ARG A 215 -24.73 -30.84 22.35
N ASN A 216 -24.07 -31.28 23.43
CA ASN A 216 -24.01 -30.58 24.73
C ASN A 216 -25.39 -30.31 25.37
N GLY A 217 -26.44 -31.00 24.92
CA GLY A 217 -27.74 -30.97 25.58
C GLY A 217 -27.66 -31.53 27.00
N VAL A 218 -28.60 -31.09 27.83
CA VAL A 218 -28.83 -31.61 29.18
C VAL A 218 -30.16 -32.36 29.22
N MET A 219 -30.38 -33.17 30.26
CA MET A 219 -31.63 -33.94 30.38
C MET A 219 -32.87 -33.05 30.51
N THR A 220 -32.73 -31.83 31.05
CA THR A 220 -33.81 -30.87 31.26
C THR A 220 -33.26 -29.46 31.13
N ASP A 221 -33.93 -28.59 30.37
CA ASP A 221 -33.46 -27.28 29.89
C ASP A 221 -34.62 -26.29 29.79
N ASP A 222 -34.40 -24.99 30.04
CA ASP A 222 -35.40 -23.92 29.91
C ASP A 222 -34.88 -22.71 29.09
N GLY A 223 -35.71 -21.71 28.81
CA GLY A 223 -35.32 -20.60 27.93
C GLY A 223 -36.47 -19.70 27.49
N VAL A 224 -36.20 -18.40 27.40
CA VAL A 224 -37.21 -17.37 27.07
C VAL A 224 -37.49 -17.32 25.57
N VAL A 225 -38.78 -17.35 25.21
CA VAL A 225 -39.31 -17.30 23.85
C VAL A 225 -40.37 -16.21 23.73
N ARG A 226 -40.23 -15.36 22.72
CA ARG A 226 -41.14 -14.24 22.43
C ARG A 226 -42.06 -14.63 21.27
N LEU A 227 -43.37 -14.70 21.54
CA LEU A 227 -44.40 -15.03 20.56
C LEU A 227 -45.28 -13.81 20.26
N GLU A 228 -45.16 -13.27 19.06
CA GLU A 228 -46.07 -12.25 18.55
C GLU A 228 -47.47 -12.83 18.24
N PRO A 229 -48.50 -11.98 18.08
CA PRO A 229 -49.85 -12.43 17.71
C PRO A 229 -49.85 -13.31 16.46
N TYR A 230 -50.54 -14.45 16.52
CA TYR A 230 -50.63 -15.45 15.44
C TYR A 230 -49.29 -16.03 14.94
N THR A 231 -48.18 -15.81 15.66
CA THR A 231 -46.85 -16.35 15.27
C THR A 231 -46.52 -17.67 15.94
N THR A 232 -45.45 -18.32 15.44
CA THR A 232 -44.97 -19.62 15.89
C THR A 232 -43.45 -19.64 16.04
N GLU A 233 -42.97 -20.09 17.20
CA GLU A 233 -41.55 -20.29 17.49
C GLU A 233 -41.20 -21.77 17.62
N LYS A 234 -39.93 -22.13 17.34
CA LYS A 234 -39.45 -23.52 17.28
C LYS A 234 -38.16 -23.69 18.10
N ILE A 235 -38.17 -24.60 19.07
CA ILE A 235 -37.00 -24.96 19.90
C ILE A 235 -36.63 -26.42 19.68
N GLU A 236 -35.35 -26.75 19.50
CA GLU A 236 -34.90 -28.11 19.18
C GLU A 236 -33.84 -28.64 20.15
N TYR A 237 -33.84 -29.96 20.36
CA TYR A 237 -32.89 -30.68 21.21
C TYR A 237 -32.64 -32.09 20.64
N PHE A 238 -31.52 -32.73 21.01
CA PHE A 238 -31.05 -33.96 20.36
C PHE A 238 -30.69 -35.06 21.37
N PHE A 239 -31.02 -36.31 21.04
CA PHE A 239 -30.85 -37.47 21.93
C PHE A 239 -30.73 -38.80 21.16
N VAL A 240 -30.36 -39.87 21.88
CA VAL A 240 -30.29 -41.25 21.35
C VAL A 240 -30.82 -42.26 22.38
N PHE A 241 -31.53 -43.29 21.93
CA PHE A 241 -31.93 -44.42 22.79
C PHE A 241 -30.85 -45.52 22.78
N PRO A 242 -30.25 -45.89 23.92
CA PRO A 242 -29.21 -46.91 23.97
C PRO A 242 -29.74 -48.35 23.79
N PHE A 243 -31.01 -48.59 24.15
CA PHE A 243 -31.66 -49.90 24.16
C PHE A 243 -33.03 -49.86 23.46
N ALA A 244 -33.52 -51.03 23.06
CA ALA A 244 -34.89 -51.21 22.56
C ALA A 244 -35.87 -51.36 23.75
N GLY A 245 -37.11 -50.92 23.59
CA GLY A 245 -38.13 -50.87 24.65
C GLY A 245 -39.12 -49.73 24.48
N GLN A 246 -39.98 -49.53 25.48
CA GLN A 246 -40.89 -48.38 25.55
C GLN A 246 -40.38 -47.36 26.56
N PHE A 247 -40.31 -46.09 26.16
CA PHE A 247 -39.83 -44.99 26.99
C PHE A 247 -40.85 -43.86 27.02
N SER A 248 -41.09 -43.26 28.18
CA SER A 248 -41.97 -42.09 28.34
C SER A 248 -41.17 -40.80 28.49
N GLN A 249 -41.82 -39.67 28.24
CA GLN A 249 -41.20 -38.34 28.33
C GLN A 249 -42.11 -37.37 29.10
N PHE A 250 -41.52 -36.48 29.90
CA PHE A 250 -42.23 -35.32 30.41
C PHE A 250 -42.32 -34.25 29.31
N PRO A 251 -43.53 -33.85 28.89
CA PRO A 251 -43.69 -32.96 27.74
C PRO A 251 -43.26 -31.53 28.06
N ALA A 252 -42.95 -30.78 27.01
CA ALA A 252 -42.56 -29.38 27.12
C ALA A 252 -43.66 -28.52 27.75
N GLN A 253 -43.25 -27.51 28.50
CA GLN A 253 -44.14 -26.56 29.19
C GLN A 253 -43.71 -25.14 28.89
N ALA A 254 -44.66 -24.23 28.77
CA ALA A 254 -44.41 -22.81 28.53
C ALA A 254 -45.08 -21.95 29.60
N ALA A 255 -44.37 -20.93 30.08
CA ALA A 255 -44.79 -20.10 31.21
C ALA A 255 -44.79 -18.59 30.87
N ALA A 256 -45.97 -17.97 30.77
CA ALA A 256 -46.15 -16.57 30.39
C ALA A 256 -45.95 -15.66 31.58
N GLY A 257 -44.73 -15.12 31.66
CA GLY A 257 -44.26 -14.43 32.85
C GLY A 257 -44.34 -15.34 34.06
N GLU A 258 -43.35 -16.20 34.33
CA GLU A 258 -43.26 -17.07 35.53
C GLU A 258 -44.43 -18.10 35.70
N SER A 259 -45.55 -17.92 34.97
CA SER A 259 -46.79 -18.69 35.00
C SER A 259 -46.96 -19.73 33.90
N VAL A 260 -46.97 -21.04 34.22
CA VAL A 260 -47.30 -22.08 33.22
C VAL A 260 -48.67 -21.79 32.57
N VAL A 261 -48.67 -21.66 31.24
CA VAL A 261 -49.83 -21.34 30.38
C VAL A 261 -50.09 -22.38 29.29
N GLY A 262 -49.21 -23.34 29.10
CA GLY A 262 -49.39 -24.40 28.12
C GLY A 262 -48.40 -25.54 28.30
N ARG A 263 -48.81 -26.74 27.88
CA ARG A 263 -48.03 -27.97 27.95
C ARG A 263 -48.32 -28.84 26.74
N ALA A 264 -47.29 -29.44 26.15
CA ALA A 264 -47.43 -30.35 25.01
C ALA A 264 -48.03 -31.72 25.40
N GLU A 265 -48.46 -32.49 24.41
CA GLU A 265 -48.91 -33.87 24.61
C GLU A 265 -47.76 -34.77 25.07
N ALA A 266 -48.07 -35.71 25.97
CA ALA A 266 -47.08 -36.68 26.45
C ALA A 266 -46.97 -37.85 25.45
N GLN A 267 -45.74 -38.18 25.06
CA GLN A 267 -45.47 -39.25 24.09
C GLN A 267 -44.78 -40.45 24.75
N VAL A 268 -45.08 -41.65 24.23
CA VAL A 268 -44.35 -42.89 24.48
C VAL A 268 -43.61 -43.28 23.20
N PHE A 269 -42.33 -43.60 23.33
CA PHE A 269 -41.43 -43.96 22.24
C PHE A 269 -41.29 -45.48 22.17
N ASN A 270 -41.75 -46.09 21.08
CA ASN A 270 -41.52 -47.50 20.78
C ASN A 270 -40.18 -47.65 20.05
N VAL A 271 -39.17 -48.20 20.73
CA VAL A 271 -37.80 -48.32 20.20
C VAL A 271 -37.51 -49.78 19.86
N VAL A 272 -37.24 -50.07 18.59
CA VAL A 272 -36.89 -51.39 18.05
C VAL A 272 -35.38 -51.54 17.80
N ASN A 273 -34.95 -52.76 17.48
CA ASN A 273 -33.55 -53.06 17.16
C ASN A 273 -33.18 -52.70 15.72
N GLU A 274 -34.09 -52.90 14.76
CA GLU A 274 -33.93 -52.68 13.31
C GLU A 274 -35.28 -52.19 12.74
N PRO A 275 -35.30 -51.33 11.70
CA PRO A 275 -36.53 -50.74 11.17
C PRO A 275 -37.36 -51.71 10.33
N THR A 276 -38.68 -51.69 10.53
CA THR A 276 -39.62 -52.59 9.82
C THR A 276 -39.97 -52.15 8.39
N GLU A 277 -39.76 -50.87 8.04
CA GLU A 277 -39.98 -50.32 6.69
C GLU A 277 -38.78 -49.48 6.19
N VAL A 278 -38.59 -49.40 4.87
CA VAL A 278 -37.46 -48.70 4.22
C VAL A 278 -37.95 -47.70 3.16
N ASP A 279 -37.54 -46.45 3.28
CA ASP A 279 -37.90 -45.35 2.37
C ASP A 279 -37.08 -45.38 1.06
N LYS A 280 -37.72 -45.87 0.00
CA LYS A 280 -37.16 -45.97 -1.36
C LYS A 280 -37.13 -44.64 -2.14
N THR A 281 -37.69 -43.56 -1.59
CA THR A 281 -37.70 -42.22 -2.23
C THR A 281 -36.55 -41.34 -1.75
N SER A 282 -35.83 -41.76 -0.72
CA SER A 282 -34.66 -41.07 -0.17
C SER A 282 -33.46 -41.08 -1.13
N TRP A 283 -32.64 -40.02 -1.09
CA TRP A 283 -31.39 -39.96 -1.87
C TRP A 283 -30.47 -41.14 -1.55
N ALA A 284 -30.31 -41.48 -0.26
CA ALA A 284 -29.49 -42.60 0.19
C ALA A 284 -29.94 -43.96 -0.37
N TRP A 285 -31.23 -44.14 -0.69
CA TRP A 285 -31.71 -45.33 -1.39
C TRP A 285 -31.48 -45.23 -2.90
N ILE A 286 -31.82 -44.09 -3.50
CA ILE A 286 -31.73 -43.88 -4.95
C ILE A 286 -30.27 -43.94 -5.43
N SER A 287 -29.35 -43.26 -4.76
CA SER A 287 -27.93 -43.23 -5.08
C SER A 287 -27.30 -44.64 -5.10
N GLN A 288 -27.72 -45.53 -4.19
CA GLN A 288 -27.15 -46.87 -4.04
C GLN A 288 -27.88 -47.96 -4.82
N TYR A 289 -29.22 -47.92 -4.90
CA TYR A 289 -30.01 -49.06 -5.37
C TYR A 289 -30.86 -48.81 -6.63
N ALA A 290 -31.11 -47.55 -7.01
CA ALA A 290 -31.93 -47.28 -8.20
C ALA A 290 -31.17 -47.56 -9.52
N PRO A 291 -31.89 -47.84 -10.62
CA PRO A 291 -31.35 -47.85 -11.99
C PRO A 291 -30.61 -46.55 -12.37
N ALA A 292 -29.68 -46.64 -13.31
CA ALA A 292 -28.83 -45.51 -13.71
C ALA A 292 -29.62 -44.32 -14.28
N ASP A 293 -30.63 -44.57 -15.11
CA ASP A 293 -31.47 -43.50 -15.67
C ASP A 293 -32.41 -42.89 -14.61
N ASP A 294 -32.88 -43.66 -13.63
CA ASP A 294 -33.68 -43.14 -12.50
C ASP A 294 -32.86 -42.20 -11.60
N VAL A 295 -31.59 -42.53 -11.35
CA VAL A 295 -30.65 -41.62 -10.65
C VAL A 295 -30.46 -40.33 -11.44
N LEU A 296 -30.27 -40.40 -12.76
CA LEU A 296 -30.12 -39.20 -13.60
C LEU A 296 -31.41 -38.37 -13.68
N ALA A 297 -32.58 -39.01 -13.72
CA ALA A 297 -33.88 -38.33 -13.68
C ALA A 297 -34.11 -37.62 -12.33
N PHE A 298 -33.77 -38.28 -11.21
CA PHE A 298 -33.79 -37.67 -9.88
C PHE A 298 -32.85 -36.45 -9.81
N LEU A 299 -31.60 -36.61 -10.27
CA LEU A 299 -30.64 -35.50 -10.35
C LEU A 299 -31.09 -34.37 -11.30
N GLY A 300 -31.91 -34.68 -12.31
CA GLY A 300 -32.46 -33.68 -13.23
C GLY A 300 -33.56 -32.84 -12.61
N LYS A 301 -34.37 -33.45 -11.73
CA LYS A 301 -35.51 -32.81 -11.07
C LYS A 301 -35.13 -32.08 -9.78
N GLU A 302 -34.36 -32.72 -8.91
CA GLU A 302 -34.17 -32.28 -7.53
C GLU A 302 -33.10 -31.18 -7.36
N ASN A 303 -33.04 -30.57 -6.18
CA ASN A 303 -32.04 -29.53 -5.87
C ASN A 303 -30.68 -30.16 -5.50
N LEU A 304 -29.80 -30.26 -6.49
CA LEU A 304 -28.48 -30.88 -6.36
C LEU A 304 -27.56 -30.28 -5.29
N ARG A 305 -27.77 -29.01 -4.88
CA ARG A 305 -26.96 -28.40 -3.80
C ARG A 305 -27.29 -28.98 -2.41
N ARG A 306 -28.32 -29.83 -2.30
CA ARG A 306 -28.75 -30.50 -1.06
C ARG A 306 -28.31 -31.97 -0.98
N LEU A 307 -27.64 -32.50 -2.01
CA LEU A 307 -27.32 -33.93 -2.13
C LEU A 307 -25.82 -34.17 -1.96
N ASP A 308 -25.44 -35.27 -1.30
CA ASP A 308 -24.06 -35.77 -1.37
C ASP A 308 -23.88 -36.54 -2.69
N LEU A 309 -23.25 -35.89 -3.67
CA LEU A 309 -22.92 -36.49 -4.96
C LEU A 309 -21.73 -37.46 -4.90
N GLY A 310 -21.05 -37.58 -3.75
CA GLY A 310 -20.07 -38.63 -3.49
C GLY A 310 -20.70 -40.03 -3.46
N GLU A 311 -21.96 -40.15 -3.07
CA GLU A 311 -22.69 -41.41 -2.99
C GLU A 311 -22.79 -42.16 -4.34
N ILE A 312 -22.83 -41.42 -5.46
CA ILE A 312 -22.87 -42.02 -6.82
C ILE A 312 -21.49 -42.27 -7.42
N ALA A 313 -20.39 -42.02 -6.69
CA ALA A 313 -19.04 -42.08 -7.25
C ALA A 313 -18.67 -43.45 -7.84
N TRP A 314 -19.23 -44.54 -7.32
CA TRP A 314 -19.01 -45.89 -7.86
C TRP A 314 -19.62 -46.11 -9.25
N ARG A 315 -20.72 -45.40 -9.57
CA ARG A 315 -21.41 -45.46 -10.88
C ARG A 315 -20.64 -44.75 -11.98
N LEU A 316 -19.82 -43.76 -11.64
CA LEU A 316 -19.01 -42.98 -12.58
C LEU A 316 -17.94 -43.81 -13.32
N LYS A 317 -17.70 -45.05 -12.91
CA LYS A 317 -16.90 -46.03 -13.68
C LYS A 317 -17.53 -46.38 -15.02
N ASP A 318 -18.86 -46.31 -15.14
CA ASP A 318 -19.52 -46.42 -16.44
C ASP A 318 -19.40 -45.09 -17.23
N ARG A 319 -19.02 -45.20 -18.51
CA ARG A 319 -18.81 -44.01 -19.36
C ARG A 319 -20.12 -43.32 -19.71
N GLY A 320 -21.18 -44.08 -19.96
CA GLY A 320 -22.49 -43.52 -20.32
C GLY A 320 -23.09 -42.69 -19.18
N PHE A 321 -23.06 -43.23 -17.97
CA PHE A 321 -23.48 -42.54 -16.76
C PHE A 321 -22.58 -41.34 -16.44
N PHE A 322 -21.24 -41.49 -16.51
CA PHE A 322 -20.30 -40.38 -16.31
C PHE A 322 -20.58 -39.19 -17.24
N THR A 323 -20.69 -39.42 -18.56
CA THR A 323 -20.92 -38.35 -19.52
C THR A 323 -22.27 -37.66 -19.26
N LYS A 324 -23.37 -38.42 -19.12
CA LYS A 324 -24.69 -37.86 -18.79
C LYS A 324 -24.67 -37.06 -17.47
N ALA A 325 -23.98 -37.55 -16.44
CA ALA A 325 -23.89 -36.88 -15.14
C ALA A 325 -23.08 -35.56 -15.22
N CYS A 326 -21.94 -35.56 -15.93
CA CYS A 326 -21.18 -34.33 -16.16
C CYS A 326 -21.96 -33.29 -16.96
N ASP A 327 -22.69 -33.70 -18.00
CA ASP A 327 -23.51 -32.80 -18.82
C ASP A 327 -24.69 -32.23 -18.03
N LEU A 328 -25.29 -33.04 -17.16
CA LEU A 328 -26.34 -32.60 -16.25
C LEU A 328 -25.83 -31.58 -15.22
N LEU A 329 -24.64 -31.80 -14.64
CA LEU A 329 -24.03 -30.82 -13.73
C LEU A 329 -23.65 -29.53 -14.46
N ALA A 330 -23.04 -29.64 -15.64
CA ALA A 330 -22.63 -28.49 -16.45
C ALA A 330 -23.81 -27.63 -16.90
N SER A 331 -24.89 -28.24 -17.40
CA SER A 331 -26.12 -27.54 -17.80
C SER A 331 -26.85 -26.87 -16.63
N ARG A 332 -26.62 -27.32 -15.39
CA ARG A 332 -27.11 -26.69 -14.15
C ARG A 332 -26.09 -25.76 -13.49
N GLY A 333 -24.96 -25.48 -14.14
CA GLY A 333 -23.92 -24.56 -13.63
C GLY A 333 -23.18 -25.07 -12.37
N LEU A 334 -23.13 -26.39 -12.18
CA LEU A 334 -22.54 -27.03 -11.00
C LEU A 334 -21.24 -27.77 -11.33
N PHE A 335 -20.32 -27.75 -10.38
CA PHE A 335 -19.06 -28.50 -10.44
C PHE A 335 -18.94 -29.35 -9.17
N HIS A 336 -18.59 -30.62 -9.35
CA HIS A 336 -18.36 -31.56 -8.25
C HIS A 336 -17.05 -32.30 -8.50
N ASP A 337 -16.06 -32.09 -7.63
CA ASP A 337 -14.67 -32.53 -7.84
C ASP A 337 -14.57 -34.03 -8.17
N THR A 338 -15.14 -34.88 -7.32
CA THR A 338 -15.18 -36.34 -7.52
C THR A 338 -15.80 -36.70 -8.88
N THR A 339 -16.91 -36.08 -9.27
CA THR A 339 -17.55 -36.38 -10.57
C THR A 339 -16.65 -36.02 -11.74
N PHE A 340 -16.07 -34.82 -11.75
CA PHE A 340 -15.22 -34.39 -12.84
C PHE A 340 -13.84 -35.08 -12.84
N SER A 341 -13.34 -35.59 -11.71
CA SER A 341 -12.10 -36.37 -11.62
C SER A 341 -12.11 -37.66 -12.45
N TYR A 342 -13.30 -38.27 -12.65
CA TYR A 342 -13.45 -39.46 -13.48
C TYR A 342 -13.19 -39.20 -14.98
N SER A 343 -13.05 -37.95 -15.41
CA SER A 343 -12.52 -37.59 -16.73
C SER A 343 -11.15 -38.23 -17.01
N VAL A 344 -10.29 -38.38 -15.99
CA VAL A 344 -8.99 -39.06 -16.12
C VAL A 344 -9.18 -40.56 -16.39
N HIS A 345 -10.10 -41.21 -15.69
CA HIS A 345 -10.44 -42.62 -15.90
C HIS A 345 -10.98 -42.86 -17.33
N HIS A 346 -11.83 -41.96 -17.82
CA HIS A 346 -12.43 -42.02 -19.15
C HIS A 346 -11.56 -41.43 -20.27
N LYS A 347 -10.39 -40.86 -19.98
CA LYS A 347 -9.53 -40.16 -20.94
C LYS A 347 -10.28 -39.03 -21.68
N ASP A 348 -11.13 -38.32 -20.96
CA ASP A 348 -11.92 -37.19 -21.44
C ASP A 348 -11.13 -35.89 -21.26
N ALA A 349 -10.42 -35.45 -22.30
CA ALA A 349 -9.48 -34.34 -22.21
C ALA A 349 -10.16 -33.00 -21.85
N ASP A 350 -11.35 -32.73 -22.37
CA ASP A 350 -12.03 -31.45 -22.17
C ASP A 350 -12.57 -31.32 -20.75
N ARG A 351 -13.20 -32.39 -20.22
CA ARG A 351 -13.64 -32.41 -18.81
C ARG A 351 -12.45 -32.50 -17.85
N ALA A 352 -11.34 -33.15 -18.24
CA ALA A 352 -10.10 -33.18 -17.47
C ALA A 352 -9.45 -31.80 -17.34
N ARG A 353 -9.48 -30.96 -18.39
CA ARG A 353 -8.99 -29.56 -18.32
C ARG A 353 -9.72 -28.76 -17.25
N LEU A 354 -11.05 -28.82 -17.25
CA LEU A 354 -11.89 -28.13 -16.27
C LEU A 354 -11.64 -28.63 -14.83
N TRP A 355 -11.45 -29.93 -14.66
CA TRP A 355 -11.12 -30.52 -13.37
C TRP A 355 -9.73 -30.10 -12.89
N LEU A 356 -8.70 -30.31 -13.72
CA LEU A 356 -7.29 -30.05 -13.36
C LEU A 356 -7.05 -28.60 -12.96
N ALA A 357 -7.63 -27.64 -13.68
CA ALA A 357 -7.54 -26.21 -13.38
C ALA A 357 -8.13 -25.82 -12.01
N ARG A 358 -9.02 -26.63 -11.44
CA ARG A 358 -9.65 -26.44 -10.12
C ARG A 358 -9.10 -27.38 -9.04
N SER A 359 -8.31 -28.37 -9.44
CA SER A 359 -7.73 -29.38 -8.54
C SER A 359 -6.57 -28.82 -7.72
N SER A 360 -6.25 -29.48 -6.61
CA SER A 360 -5.05 -29.15 -5.81
C SER A 360 -3.72 -29.32 -6.55
N LEU A 361 -3.71 -29.96 -7.74
CA LEU A 361 -2.52 -30.10 -8.58
C LEU A 361 -2.13 -28.77 -9.24
N ALA A 362 -3.09 -27.90 -9.57
CA ALA A 362 -2.82 -26.58 -10.16
C ALA A 362 -1.89 -25.74 -9.27
N GLY A 363 -2.05 -25.83 -7.94
CA GLY A 363 -1.16 -25.17 -6.96
C GLY A 363 0.16 -25.88 -6.66
N ARG A 364 0.49 -26.99 -7.35
CA ARG A 364 1.68 -27.83 -7.07
C ARG A 364 2.65 -27.96 -8.25
N VAL A 365 2.29 -27.48 -9.43
CA VAL A 365 3.10 -27.61 -10.66
C VAL A 365 4.08 -26.45 -10.90
N GLY A 366 4.03 -25.40 -10.07
CA GLY A 366 4.85 -24.19 -10.22
C GLY A 366 4.00 -22.93 -10.41
N LEU A 367 4.66 -21.79 -10.64
CA LEU A 367 3.97 -20.50 -10.88
C LEU A 367 3.44 -20.37 -12.31
N VAL A 368 4.03 -21.10 -13.26
CA VAL A 368 3.58 -21.16 -14.65
C VAL A 368 3.64 -22.62 -15.09
N LEU A 369 2.59 -23.09 -15.77
CA LEU A 369 2.61 -24.34 -16.52
C LEU A 369 1.78 -24.16 -17.79
N GLU A 370 2.30 -24.62 -18.93
CA GLU A 370 1.55 -24.73 -20.17
C GLU A 370 1.59 -26.18 -20.64
N SER A 371 0.43 -26.85 -20.67
CA SER A 371 0.31 -28.24 -21.11
C SER A 371 -1.05 -28.50 -21.78
N PRO A 372 -1.20 -29.59 -22.56
CA PRO A 372 -2.46 -29.91 -23.24
C PRO A 372 -3.66 -30.18 -22.32
N LEU A 373 -3.47 -30.34 -21.01
CA LEU A 373 -4.52 -30.64 -20.03
C LEU A 373 -4.61 -29.64 -18.88
N LEU A 374 -3.59 -28.82 -18.65
CA LEU A 374 -3.55 -27.83 -17.57
C LEU A 374 -2.72 -26.62 -18.01
N LYS A 375 -3.33 -25.43 -17.96
CA LYS A 375 -2.65 -24.14 -17.98
C LYS A 375 -2.68 -23.58 -16.55
N VAL A 376 -1.54 -23.16 -16.04
CA VAL A 376 -1.42 -22.35 -14.81
C VAL A 376 -0.78 -21.05 -15.22
N ASP A 377 -1.53 -19.95 -15.07
CA ASP A 377 -1.05 -18.60 -15.28
C ASP A 377 -1.10 -17.84 -13.94
N PRO A 378 -0.02 -17.15 -13.53
CA PRO A 378 0.07 -16.54 -12.21
C PRO A 378 -0.77 -15.26 -12.08
N VAL A 379 -1.16 -14.63 -13.19
CA VAL A 379 -2.08 -13.48 -13.21
C VAL A 379 -3.52 -13.98 -13.09
N GLU A 380 -3.91 -14.99 -13.89
CA GLU A 380 -5.23 -15.64 -13.76
C GLU A 380 -5.45 -16.24 -12.35
N ALA A 381 -4.40 -16.82 -11.76
CA ALA A 381 -4.40 -17.35 -10.40
C ALA A 381 -4.25 -16.29 -9.30
N LYS A 382 -4.13 -14.99 -9.65
CA LYS A 382 -4.01 -13.85 -8.70
C LYS A 382 -2.84 -13.95 -7.72
N VAL A 383 -1.77 -14.67 -8.08
CA VAL A 383 -0.52 -14.80 -7.30
C VAL A 383 0.59 -13.86 -7.78
N TYR A 384 0.39 -13.20 -8.92
CA TYR A 384 1.24 -12.13 -9.43
C TYR A 384 0.40 -11.07 -10.14
N GLU A 385 0.74 -9.81 -9.92
CA GLU A 385 0.18 -8.64 -10.62
C GLU A 385 1.35 -7.72 -11.03
N HIS A 386 1.20 -6.98 -12.13
CA HIS A 386 2.19 -5.99 -12.53
C HIS A 386 2.01 -4.71 -11.72
N LEU A 387 3.13 -4.15 -11.25
CA LEU A 387 3.16 -2.96 -10.40
C LEU A 387 4.08 -1.89 -10.99
N GLU A 388 3.53 -0.68 -11.09
CA GLU A 388 4.27 0.53 -11.45
C GLU A 388 4.68 1.32 -10.20
N TYR A 389 5.85 1.97 -10.26
CA TYR A 389 6.40 2.84 -9.23
C TYR A 389 6.57 4.25 -9.79
N ASP A 390 5.88 5.24 -9.21
CA ASP A 390 5.85 6.62 -9.72
C ASP A 390 5.55 7.62 -8.57
N PRO A 391 6.41 8.64 -8.31
CA PRO A 391 7.74 8.84 -8.87
C PRO A 391 8.78 7.92 -8.21
N LEU A 392 9.79 7.46 -8.96
CA LEU A 392 10.95 6.75 -8.41
C LEU A 392 12.23 7.46 -8.83
N VAL A 393 13.13 7.71 -7.87
CA VAL A 393 14.47 8.26 -8.10
C VAL A 393 15.49 7.37 -7.40
N ASN A 394 16.44 6.81 -8.14
CA ASN A 394 17.53 6.05 -7.55
C ASN A 394 18.60 7.02 -7.01
N PRO A 395 19.12 6.83 -5.79
CA PRO A 395 20.15 7.70 -5.24
C PRO A 395 21.54 7.47 -5.86
N ARG A 396 21.73 6.36 -6.60
CA ARG A 396 22.99 5.98 -7.27
C ARG A 396 22.70 5.16 -8.52
N VAL A 397 23.32 5.53 -9.64
CA VAL A 397 23.29 4.78 -10.91
C VAL A 397 24.33 3.65 -10.92
N HIS A 398 25.51 3.89 -10.36
CA HIS A 398 26.61 2.91 -10.36
C HIS A 398 26.54 1.95 -9.15
N PRO A 399 26.87 0.66 -9.34
CA PRO A 399 26.89 -0.32 -8.27
C PRO A 399 27.94 0.02 -7.21
N VAL A 400 27.64 -0.32 -5.95
CA VAL A 400 28.54 -0.16 -4.81
C VAL A 400 28.87 -1.56 -4.28
N GLY A 401 30.07 -2.06 -4.60
CA GLY A 401 30.49 -3.42 -4.32
C GLY A 401 30.15 -4.41 -5.44
N GLU A 402 30.51 -5.68 -5.24
CA GLU A 402 30.47 -6.73 -6.28
C GLU A 402 29.06 -7.17 -6.71
N LYS A 403 28.02 -6.85 -5.92
CA LYS A 403 26.64 -7.31 -6.15
C LYS A 403 25.72 -6.13 -6.40
N LEU A 404 24.98 -6.19 -7.51
CA LEU A 404 23.86 -5.29 -7.78
C LEU A 404 22.83 -5.37 -6.65
N LYS A 405 22.45 -4.22 -6.10
CA LYS A 405 21.47 -4.10 -5.02
C LYS A 405 20.46 -3.01 -5.36
N ILE A 406 19.20 -3.40 -5.50
CA ILE A 406 18.08 -2.47 -5.59
C ILE A 406 17.82 -1.92 -4.19
N LEU A 407 17.83 -0.58 -4.04
CA LEU A 407 17.72 0.07 -2.73
C LEU A 407 16.27 0.27 -2.27
N ASN A 408 15.34 0.46 -3.20
CA ASN A 408 13.91 0.44 -2.91
C ASN A 408 13.46 -1.01 -2.67
N THR A 409 13.05 -1.32 -1.44
CA THR A 409 12.71 -2.68 -1.02
C THR A 409 11.42 -3.22 -1.65
N ALA A 410 10.45 -2.35 -1.96
CA ALA A 410 9.23 -2.75 -2.67
C ALA A 410 9.55 -3.15 -4.12
N LEU A 411 10.34 -2.34 -4.83
CA LEU A 411 10.82 -2.65 -6.17
C LEU A 411 11.68 -3.92 -6.20
N ASP A 412 12.57 -4.12 -5.23
CA ASP A 412 13.37 -5.35 -5.13
C ASP A 412 12.48 -6.60 -4.95
N ALA A 413 11.48 -6.52 -4.07
CA ALA A 413 10.52 -7.60 -3.85
C ALA A 413 9.70 -7.91 -5.11
N GLN A 414 9.16 -6.89 -5.78
CA GLN A 414 8.38 -7.05 -7.01
C GLN A 414 9.23 -7.54 -8.18
N TYR A 415 10.42 -6.99 -8.39
CA TYR A 415 11.33 -7.47 -9.44
C TYR A 415 11.72 -8.94 -9.20
N ARG A 416 11.95 -9.35 -7.94
CA ARG A 416 12.16 -10.77 -7.59
C ARG A 416 10.90 -11.63 -7.77
N ALA A 417 9.69 -11.09 -7.61
CA ALA A 417 8.45 -11.81 -7.90
C ALA A 417 8.31 -12.04 -9.41
N PHE A 418 8.51 -11.00 -10.21
CA PHE A 418 8.56 -11.06 -11.67
C PHE A 418 9.64 -12.04 -12.19
N LEU A 419 10.88 -11.97 -11.67
CA LEU A 419 11.93 -12.91 -12.08
C LEU A 419 11.58 -14.36 -11.69
N ARG A 420 10.86 -14.58 -10.58
CA ARG A 420 10.39 -15.91 -10.18
C ARG A 420 9.30 -16.46 -11.09
N THR A 421 8.40 -15.64 -11.64
CA THR A 421 7.43 -16.12 -12.64
C THR A 421 8.08 -16.32 -14.01
N ALA A 422 8.95 -15.39 -14.42
CA ALA A 422 9.75 -15.48 -15.65
C ALA A 422 10.57 -16.77 -15.75
N ALA A 423 11.19 -17.21 -14.64
CA ALA A 423 12.07 -18.39 -14.60
C ALA A 423 11.38 -19.73 -14.94
N TYR A 424 10.04 -19.81 -14.95
CA TYR A 424 9.29 -21.00 -15.38
C TYR A 424 9.06 -21.05 -16.90
N ARG A 425 9.40 -19.99 -17.65
CA ARG A 425 9.20 -19.90 -19.10
C ARG A 425 10.53 -20.03 -19.83
N ALA A 426 10.55 -20.82 -20.92
CA ALA A 426 11.73 -20.93 -21.78
C ALA A 426 12.00 -19.61 -22.54
N GLU A 427 10.94 -18.91 -22.93
CA GLU A 427 11.01 -17.59 -23.57
C GLU A 427 9.99 -16.63 -22.93
N LEU A 428 10.34 -15.35 -22.87
CA LEU A 428 9.44 -14.29 -22.37
C LEU A 428 8.50 -13.82 -23.48
N PRO A 429 7.16 -13.89 -23.28
CA PRO A 429 6.19 -13.29 -24.19
C PRO A 429 6.31 -11.76 -24.19
N ALA A 430 5.80 -11.11 -25.24
CA ALA A 430 6.01 -9.67 -25.49
C ALA A 430 5.61 -8.77 -24.30
N SER A 431 4.45 -9.01 -23.68
CA SER A 431 3.97 -8.25 -22.51
C SER A 431 4.86 -8.41 -21.27
N GLN A 432 5.37 -9.62 -21.00
CA GLN A 432 6.32 -9.84 -19.91
C GLN A 432 7.71 -9.27 -20.23
N ARG A 433 8.11 -9.23 -21.50
CA ARG A 433 9.32 -8.53 -21.93
C ARG A 433 9.18 -7.01 -21.77
N LEU A 434 7.99 -6.44 -22.04
CA LEU A 434 7.70 -5.03 -21.75
C LEU A 434 7.78 -4.73 -20.25
N ALA A 435 7.25 -5.61 -19.39
CA ALA A 435 7.41 -5.50 -17.94
C ALA A 435 8.89 -5.61 -17.49
N LEU A 436 9.69 -6.47 -18.12
CA LEU A 436 11.14 -6.54 -17.88
C LEU A 436 11.83 -5.22 -18.26
N VAL A 437 11.54 -4.66 -19.45
CA VAL A 437 12.05 -3.34 -19.87
C VAL A 437 11.74 -2.29 -18.82
N TYR A 438 10.48 -2.21 -18.38
CA TYR A 438 10.06 -1.28 -17.34
C TYR A 438 10.88 -1.44 -16.05
N TYR A 439 11.00 -2.65 -15.50
CA TYR A 439 11.77 -2.89 -14.28
C TYR A 439 13.27 -2.66 -14.42
N LEU A 440 13.86 -2.84 -15.62
CA LEU A 440 15.25 -2.49 -15.90
C LEU A 440 15.46 -0.97 -15.93
N LEU A 441 14.54 -0.23 -16.54
CA LEU A 441 14.60 1.24 -16.58
C LEU A 441 14.44 1.86 -15.19
N LEU A 442 13.57 1.31 -14.33
CA LEU A 442 13.48 1.70 -12.91
C LEU A 442 14.77 1.44 -12.10
N GLN A 443 15.71 0.64 -12.61
CA GLN A 443 17.01 0.36 -11.99
C GLN A 443 18.15 1.16 -12.65
N ASP A 444 17.85 2.13 -13.52
CA ASP A 444 18.81 2.83 -14.39
C ASP A 444 19.66 1.89 -15.28
N ARG A 445 19.21 0.65 -15.50
CA ARG A 445 19.87 -0.34 -16.39
C ARG A 445 19.49 -0.09 -17.85
N LEU A 446 19.80 1.12 -18.32
CA LEU A 446 19.35 1.66 -19.61
C LEU A 446 19.74 0.75 -20.79
N ALA A 447 21.00 0.31 -20.86
CA ALA A 447 21.49 -0.53 -21.95
C ALA A 447 20.73 -1.88 -22.03
N ASP A 448 20.51 -2.54 -20.89
CA ASP A 448 19.74 -3.79 -20.82
C ASP A 448 18.28 -3.55 -21.23
N GLY A 449 17.66 -2.49 -20.71
CA GLY A 449 16.28 -2.12 -21.03
C GLY A 449 16.09 -1.81 -22.52
N PHE A 450 17.04 -1.11 -23.15
CA PHE A 450 16.98 -0.82 -24.59
C PHE A 450 17.16 -2.09 -25.43
N ALA A 451 18.06 -2.99 -25.02
CA ALA A 451 18.30 -4.27 -25.69
C ALA A 451 17.08 -5.21 -25.61
N GLU A 452 16.35 -5.22 -24.49
CA GLU A 452 15.10 -5.98 -24.37
C GLU A 452 13.93 -5.33 -25.13
N LEU A 453 13.82 -3.99 -25.14
CA LEU A 453 12.80 -3.26 -25.89
C LEU A 453 12.91 -3.51 -27.40
N ALA A 454 14.13 -3.63 -27.92
CA ALA A 454 14.40 -3.93 -29.33
C ALA A 454 13.96 -5.35 -29.75
N LYS A 455 13.71 -6.26 -28.82
CA LYS A 455 13.25 -7.64 -29.07
C LYS A 455 11.73 -7.79 -29.06
N ILE A 456 10.98 -6.73 -28.76
CA ILE A 456 9.51 -6.76 -28.71
C ILE A 456 8.93 -6.66 -30.13
N ASN A 457 8.14 -7.66 -30.53
CA ASN A 457 7.37 -7.67 -31.77
C ASN A 457 5.97 -7.12 -31.53
N ASP A 458 5.60 -6.06 -32.26
CA ASP A 458 4.33 -5.33 -32.06
C ASP A 458 3.09 -6.15 -32.40
N LYS A 459 3.23 -7.21 -33.21
CA LYS A 459 2.12 -8.10 -33.56
C LYS A 459 1.67 -9.00 -32.40
N ASP A 460 2.53 -9.16 -31.39
CA ASP A 460 2.33 -10.08 -30.27
C ASP A 460 2.03 -9.32 -28.96
N LEU A 461 1.79 -8.01 -29.04
CA LEU A 461 1.62 -7.09 -27.91
C LEU A 461 0.29 -6.32 -28.00
N HIS A 462 -0.42 -6.16 -26.88
CA HIS A 462 -1.65 -5.36 -26.81
C HIS A 462 -1.38 -3.92 -26.36
N GLU A 463 -0.33 -3.73 -25.56
CA GLU A 463 0.06 -2.53 -24.83
C GLU A 463 0.80 -1.51 -25.72
N THR A 464 0.17 -1.13 -26.85
CA THR A 464 0.76 -0.28 -27.90
C THR A 464 1.15 1.10 -27.39
N VAL A 465 0.30 1.75 -26.60
CA VAL A 465 0.52 3.09 -26.02
C VAL A 465 1.74 3.08 -25.08
N GLN A 466 1.86 2.03 -24.27
CA GLN A 466 2.95 1.82 -23.31
C GLN A 466 4.28 1.63 -24.03
N VAL A 467 4.34 0.76 -25.05
CA VAL A 467 5.58 0.50 -25.79
C VAL A 467 6.00 1.71 -26.63
N ASP A 468 5.06 2.45 -27.23
CA ASP A 468 5.37 3.65 -28.01
C ASP A 468 5.84 4.80 -27.12
N TYR A 469 5.27 4.97 -25.91
CA TYR A 469 5.79 5.92 -24.94
C TYR A 469 7.23 5.59 -24.52
N LEU A 470 7.51 4.33 -24.19
CA LEU A 470 8.85 3.88 -23.87
C LEU A 470 9.80 4.07 -25.07
N ARG A 471 9.38 3.78 -26.30
CA ARG A 471 10.18 4.01 -27.50
C ARG A 471 10.47 5.49 -27.75
N ALA A 472 9.52 6.38 -27.50
CA ALA A 472 9.72 7.83 -27.59
C ALA A 472 10.75 8.30 -26.56
N TRP A 473 10.61 7.85 -25.31
CA TRP A 473 11.54 8.15 -24.21
C TRP A 473 12.96 7.59 -24.46
N VAL A 474 13.07 6.36 -24.96
CA VAL A 474 14.36 5.76 -25.34
C VAL A 474 14.99 6.50 -26.52
N ALA A 475 14.20 6.92 -27.51
CA ALA A 475 14.70 7.72 -28.63
C ALA A 475 15.28 9.06 -28.15
N LEU A 476 14.67 9.74 -27.17
CA LEU A 476 15.27 10.93 -26.52
C LEU A 476 16.59 10.62 -25.82
N ARG A 477 16.67 9.51 -25.07
CA ARG A 477 17.93 9.06 -24.43
C ARG A 477 19.02 8.69 -25.44
N GLN A 478 18.65 8.37 -26.67
CA GLN A 478 19.56 8.10 -27.80
C GLN A 478 19.78 9.33 -28.70
N LEU A 479 19.24 10.50 -28.33
CA LEU A 479 19.27 11.76 -29.09
C LEU A 479 18.58 11.71 -30.48
N ASP A 480 17.75 10.69 -30.75
CA ASP A 480 16.89 10.60 -31.93
C ASP A 480 15.58 11.38 -31.71
N VAL A 481 15.72 12.71 -31.66
CA VAL A 481 14.61 13.65 -31.43
C VAL A 481 13.53 13.53 -32.50
N LYS A 482 13.90 13.19 -33.75
CA LYS A 482 12.94 13.04 -34.87
C LYS A 482 12.02 11.84 -34.65
N ARG A 483 12.56 10.69 -34.23
CA ARG A 483 11.76 9.51 -33.91
C ARG A 483 10.91 9.74 -32.66
N ALA A 484 11.47 10.37 -31.63
CA ALA A 484 10.73 10.71 -30.42
C ALA A 484 9.52 11.60 -30.72
N ALA A 485 9.70 12.66 -31.51
CA ALA A 485 8.64 13.58 -31.90
C ALA A 485 7.52 12.87 -32.68
N LYS A 486 7.88 12.02 -33.65
CA LYS A 486 6.92 11.24 -34.45
C LYS A 486 6.06 10.32 -33.57
N LEU A 487 6.66 9.67 -32.56
CA LEU A 487 5.94 8.80 -31.63
C LEU A 487 5.07 9.60 -30.66
N ALA A 488 5.56 10.74 -30.17
CA ALA A 488 4.84 11.54 -29.19
C ALA A 488 3.60 12.24 -29.77
N GLU A 489 3.70 12.82 -30.98
CA GLU A 489 2.60 13.58 -31.59
C GLU A 489 1.38 12.68 -31.89
N ALA A 490 1.60 11.39 -32.17
CA ALA A 490 0.52 10.41 -32.40
C ALA A 490 -0.42 10.21 -31.18
N TYR A 491 0.03 10.54 -29.97
CA TYR A 491 -0.70 10.33 -28.72
C TYR A 491 -0.91 11.61 -27.89
N LYS A 492 -0.59 12.79 -28.44
CA LYS A 492 -0.71 14.10 -27.78
C LYS A 492 -2.11 14.42 -27.27
N ASP A 493 -3.14 13.95 -27.97
CA ASP A 493 -4.56 14.14 -27.64
C ASP A 493 -5.25 12.81 -27.27
N TYR A 494 -4.48 11.84 -26.76
CA TYR A 494 -5.02 10.55 -26.31
C TYR A 494 -6.08 10.72 -25.19
N PRO A 495 -7.19 9.95 -25.19
CA PRO A 495 -8.36 10.24 -24.35
C PRO A 495 -8.17 9.97 -22.85
N LEU A 496 -7.18 9.19 -22.43
CA LEU A 496 -6.90 8.95 -21.01
C LEU A 496 -5.97 10.06 -20.45
N PRO A 497 -6.39 10.88 -19.47
CA PRO A 497 -5.63 12.05 -19.01
C PRO A 497 -4.19 11.75 -18.57
N ARG A 498 -3.96 10.59 -17.93
CA ARG A 498 -2.61 10.16 -17.49
C ARG A 498 -1.64 9.99 -18.67
N TRP A 499 -2.10 9.43 -19.78
CA TRP A 499 -1.29 9.26 -20.98
C TRP A 499 -1.18 10.56 -21.77
N GLN A 500 -2.28 11.31 -21.90
CA GLN A 500 -2.28 12.63 -22.54
C GLN A 500 -1.24 13.57 -21.91
N SER A 501 -1.22 13.66 -20.58
CA SER A 501 -0.24 14.44 -19.81
C SER A 501 1.20 13.96 -20.07
N ARG A 502 1.44 12.64 -20.01
CA ARG A 502 2.77 12.04 -20.27
C ARG A 502 3.30 12.34 -21.68
N PHE A 503 2.45 12.23 -22.70
CA PHE A 503 2.86 12.52 -24.09
C PHE A 503 3.02 14.02 -24.35
N ARG A 504 2.13 14.88 -23.83
CA ARG A 504 2.27 16.35 -23.94
C ARG A 504 3.55 16.85 -23.30
N ALA A 505 3.91 16.36 -22.11
CA ALA A 505 5.18 16.69 -21.47
C ALA A 505 6.41 16.26 -22.31
N LEU A 506 6.32 15.12 -23.01
CA LEU A 506 7.38 14.62 -23.87
C LEU A 506 7.51 15.43 -25.17
N THR A 507 6.39 15.85 -25.78
CA THR A 507 6.37 16.79 -26.91
C THR A 507 6.88 18.18 -26.52
N GLN A 508 6.54 18.67 -25.32
CA GLN A 508 7.04 19.96 -24.83
C GLN A 508 8.55 19.95 -24.62
N ALA A 509 9.10 18.94 -23.92
CA ALA A 509 10.54 18.81 -23.73
C ALA A 509 11.32 18.68 -25.05
N ILE A 510 10.69 18.12 -26.09
CA ILE A 510 11.24 18.09 -27.45
C ILE A 510 11.29 19.49 -28.07
N ALA A 511 10.23 20.30 -27.91
CA ALA A 511 10.17 21.65 -28.45
C ALA A 511 11.19 22.57 -27.75
N GLU A 512 11.29 22.50 -26.43
CA GLU A 512 12.28 23.22 -25.62
C GLU A 512 13.71 22.84 -26.03
N ALA A 513 14.01 21.54 -26.21
CA ALA A 513 15.29 21.07 -26.72
C ALA A 513 15.60 21.48 -28.18
N GLN A 514 14.60 21.95 -28.92
CA GLN A 514 14.75 22.52 -30.27
C GLN A 514 14.80 24.06 -30.25
N GLY A 515 14.77 24.70 -29.08
CA GLY A 515 14.85 26.15 -28.91
C GLY A 515 13.51 26.89 -29.01
N ALA A 516 12.38 26.20 -28.82
CA ALA A 516 11.11 26.87 -28.60
C ALA A 516 11.09 27.53 -27.21
N GLU A 517 10.52 28.73 -27.11
CA GLU A 517 10.28 29.38 -25.81
C GLU A 517 9.33 28.53 -24.95
N VAL A 518 9.56 28.53 -23.64
CA VAL A 518 8.71 27.82 -22.67
C VAL A 518 7.34 28.48 -22.66
N ALA A 519 6.36 27.83 -23.30
CA ALA A 519 4.98 28.30 -23.29
C ALA A 519 4.45 28.29 -21.85
N GLY A 520 3.96 29.45 -21.39
CA GLY A 520 3.24 29.55 -20.12
C GLY A 520 2.00 28.66 -20.16
N LEU A 521 1.98 27.60 -19.35
CA LEU A 521 0.82 26.76 -19.15
C LEU A 521 -0.07 27.36 -18.06
N ASP A 522 -1.40 27.26 -18.23
CA ASP A 522 -2.35 27.69 -17.19
C ASP A 522 -2.20 26.88 -15.88
N GLU A 523 -1.76 25.62 -16.00
CA GLU A 523 -1.43 24.73 -14.87
C GLU A 523 -0.05 24.05 -15.12
N PRO A 524 1.08 24.69 -14.73
CA PRO A 524 2.40 24.07 -14.83
C PRO A 524 2.56 22.89 -13.86
N ASN A 525 3.31 21.87 -14.27
CA ASN A 525 3.67 20.76 -13.40
C ASN A 525 4.82 21.15 -12.44
N ARG A 526 5.06 20.33 -11.40
CA ARG A 526 6.11 20.59 -10.38
C ARG A 526 7.47 20.96 -10.98
N GLN A 527 7.89 20.28 -12.05
CA GLN A 527 9.21 20.49 -12.63
C GLN A 527 9.27 21.84 -13.34
N GLN A 528 8.25 22.17 -14.14
CA GLN A 528 8.10 23.47 -14.80
C GLN A 528 8.03 24.64 -13.81
N ASP A 529 7.26 24.49 -12.72
CA ASP A 529 7.21 25.44 -11.59
C ASP A 529 8.62 25.74 -11.05
N LEU A 530 9.44 24.69 -10.85
CA LEU A 530 10.80 24.80 -10.30
C LEU A 530 11.80 25.35 -11.30
N ASP A 531 11.70 24.98 -12.58
CA ASP A 531 12.61 25.44 -13.62
C ASP A 531 12.41 26.95 -13.89
N GLN A 532 11.17 27.43 -13.95
CA GLN A 532 10.86 28.87 -14.02
C GLN A 532 11.37 29.64 -12.80
N GLN A 533 11.22 29.09 -11.59
CA GLN A 533 11.75 29.71 -10.35
C GLN A 533 13.28 29.69 -10.30
N ALA A 534 13.93 28.66 -10.87
CA ALA A 534 15.38 28.54 -10.95
C ALA A 534 15.96 29.57 -11.94
N GLU A 535 15.35 29.70 -13.11
CA GLU A 535 15.72 30.69 -14.14
C GLU A 535 15.62 32.14 -13.62
N GLN A 536 14.66 32.43 -12.74
CA GLN A 536 14.51 33.76 -12.12
C GLN A 536 15.32 33.94 -10.83
N SER A 537 15.99 32.89 -10.33
CA SER A 537 16.64 32.93 -9.02
C SER A 537 17.94 33.74 -9.04
N PRO A 538 18.13 34.72 -8.14
CA PRO A 538 19.41 35.40 -8.04
C PRO A 538 20.49 34.45 -7.55
N SER A 539 21.65 34.44 -8.21
CA SER A 539 22.83 33.69 -7.80
C SER A 539 24.03 34.63 -7.58
N LEU A 540 24.92 34.23 -6.70
CA LEU A 540 26.11 34.98 -6.32
C LEU A 540 27.19 33.98 -5.91
N ASP A 541 28.32 34.00 -6.60
CA ASP A 541 29.47 33.14 -6.34
C ASP A 541 30.78 33.96 -6.37
N LEU A 542 31.77 33.55 -5.58
CA LEU A 542 33.00 34.30 -5.34
C LEU A 542 34.19 33.34 -5.24
N ALA A 543 35.07 33.37 -6.24
CA ALA A 543 36.22 32.48 -6.37
C ALA A 543 37.55 33.25 -6.39
N VAL A 544 38.65 32.62 -5.97
CA VAL A 544 40.01 33.16 -6.14
C VAL A 544 40.76 32.26 -7.10
N GLU A 545 41.11 32.78 -8.28
CA GLU A 545 41.87 32.04 -9.28
C GLU A 545 43.12 32.83 -9.69
N THR A 546 44.28 32.18 -9.70
CA THR A 546 45.57 32.77 -10.13
C THR A 546 45.97 34.07 -9.38
N GLY A 547 45.48 34.26 -8.15
CA GLY A 547 45.70 35.50 -7.38
C GLY A 547 44.83 36.68 -7.82
N LYS A 548 43.70 36.41 -8.50
CA LYS A 548 42.63 37.35 -8.81
C LYS A 548 41.34 36.89 -8.13
N LEU A 549 40.51 37.85 -7.73
CA LEU A 549 39.20 37.60 -7.13
C LEU A 549 38.13 37.74 -8.23
N TRP A 550 37.39 36.68 -8.48
CA TRP A 550 36.34 36.61 -9.49
C TRP A 550 34.98 36.55 -8.84
N LEU A 551 34.07 37.39 -9.30
CA LEU A 551 32.67 37.39 -8.91
C LEU A 551 31.81 36.95 -10.08
N THR A 552 30.93 35.99 -9.85
CA THR A 552 29.88 35.61 -10.80
C THR A 552 28.52 35.91 -10.19
N ALA A 553 27.71 36.73 -10.85
CA ALA A 553 26.41 37.14 -10.34
C ALA A 553 25.33 37.12 -11.42
N TYR A 554 24.19 36.49 -11.10
CA TYR A 554 23.03 36.43 -11.97
C TYR A 554 21.82 37.08 -11.27
N ALA A 555 21.12 37.95 -11.99
CA ALA A 555 20.01 38.77 -11.49
C ALA A 555 20.33 39.65 -10.25
N VAL A 556 21.60 39.83 -9.88
CA VAL A 556 22.09 40.73 -8.81
C VAL A 556 22.98 41.80 -9.45
N GLY A 557 22.55 43.07 -9.47
CA GLY A 557 23.30 44.19 -10.06
C GLY A 557 24.06 45.07 -9.05
N GLU A 558 23.88 44.82 -7.76
CA GLU A 558 24.51 45.57 -6.67
C GLU A 558 24.78 44.63 -5.49
N VAL A 559 25.99 44.70 -4.93
CA VAL A 559 26.45 43.88 -3.80
C VAL A 559 27.22 44.74 -2.79
N THR A 560 27.16 44.36 -1.52
CA THR A 560 28.02 44.90 -0.48
C THR A 560 29.22 43.97 -0.28
N LEU A 561 30.42 44.47 -0.58
CA LEU A 561 31.71 43.85 -0.28
C LEU A 561 32.07 44.12 1.18
N ASN A 562 32.24 43.07 1.97
CA ASN A 562 32.71 43.11 3.35
C ASN A 562 34.11 42.47 3.43
N LEU A 563 35.09 43.18 4.01
CA LEU A 563 36.45 42.68 4.22
C LEU A 563 36.72 42.49 5.72
N TYR A 564 37.12 41.27 6.08
CA TYR A 564 37.48 40.90 7.46
C TYR A 564 38.96 40.50 7.52
N PRO A 565 39.83 41.30 8.15
CA PRO A 565 41.21 40.90 8.41
C PRO A 565 41.25 39.60 9.22
N MET A 566 41.95 38.59 8.71
CA MET A 566 42.05 37.28 9.36
C MET A 566 43.30 37.20 10.22
N ASP A 567 43.12 36.82 11.49
CA ASP A 567 44.18 36.18 12.26
C ASP A 567 44.27 34.71 11.83
N ILE A 568 45.11 34.46 10.81
CA ILE A 568 45.33 33.12 10.27
C ILE A 568 45.90 32.18 11.33
N GLU A 569 46.76 32.66 12.23
CA GLU A 569 47.37 31.79 13.23
C GLU A 569 46.32 31.25 14.20
N LEU A 570 45.40 32.11 14.65
CA LEU A 570 44.27 31.72 15.49
C LEU A 570 43.30 30.78 14.76
N MET A 571 43.00 31.05 13.49
CA MET A 571 42.14 30.17 12.68
C MET A 571 42.76 28.78 12.49
N PHE A 572 44.02 28.74 12.07
CA PHE A 572 44.79 27.52 11.86
C PHE A 572 44.93 26.70 13.14
N SER A 573 45.14 27.37 14.29
CA SER A 573 45.22 26.70 15.59
C SER A 573 43.89 26.09 16.05
N ARG A 574 42.75 26.52 15.50
CA ARG A 574 41.40 26.01 15.82
C ARG A 574 40.91 24.95 14.84
N LYS A 575 41.23 25.07 13.55
CA LYS A 575 40.81 24.15 12.47
C LYS A 575 41.94 23.98 11.44
N PRO A 576 43.04 23.25 11.75
CA PRO A 576 44.27 23.22 10.95
C PRO A 576 44.16 22.52 9.59
N PHE A 577 43.17 21.66 9.37
CA PHE A 577 42.98 20.89 8.14
C PHE A 577 41.71 21.28 7.38
N LEU A 578 41.26 22.54 7.48
CA LEU A 578 40.06 22.99 6.79
C LEU A 578 40.35 23.26 5.30
N SER A 579 39.64 22.58 4.42
CA SER A 579 39.52 22.97 3.01
C SER A 579 38.65 24.23 2.87
N GLU A 580 38.87 24.99 1.80
CA GLU A 580 38.18 26.25 1.48
C GLU A 580 36.66 26.16 1.65
N GLY A 581 36.08 26.98 2.53
CA GLY A 581 34.64 26.93 2.85
C GLY A 581 34.31 27.30 4.30
N ALA A 582 34.72 28.47 4.77
CA ALA A 582 34.46 28.94 6.13
C ALA A 582 33.35 30.01 6.16
N THR A 583 32.10 29.60 6.39
CA THR A 583 30.91 30.47 6.46
C THR A 583 30.61 31.04 7.87
N ASP A 584 31.41 30.68 8.88
CA ASP A 584 31.20 30.97 10.31
C ASP A 584 31.69 32.36 10.80
N PHE A 585 31.61 33.42 9.96
CA PHE A 585 32.11 34.77 10.32
C PHE A 585 31.05 35.74 10.87
N ALA A 586 29.81 35.28 11.07
CA ALA A 586 28.63 36.11 11.36
C ALA A 586 28.64 36.92 12.69
N VAL A 587 29.74 36.92 13.45
CA VAL A 587 29.85 37.55 14.78
C VAL A 587 30.91 38.66 14.82
N ILE A 588 31.66 38.88 13.73
CA ILE A 588 32.74 39.89 13.66
C ILE A 588 32.27 41.08 12.82
N ARG A 589 32.65 42.31 13.21
CA ARG A 589 32.40 43.52 12.41
C ARG A 589 33.45 43.62 11.28
N PRO A 590 33.05 43.85 10.01
CA PRO A 590 34.03 44.02 8.93
C PRO A 590 34.87 45.30 9.13
N ALA A 591 36.12 45.25 8.68
CA ALA A 591 37.02 46.40 8.69
C ALA A 591 36.73 47.37 7.54
N LEU A 592 36.19 46.86 6.43
CA LEU A 592 35.62 47.63 5.32
C LEU A 592 34.28 47.01 4.92
N SER A 593 33.28 47.86 4.69
CA SER A 593 32.03 47.50 4.04
C SER A 593 31.77 48.52 2.93
N GLN A 594 31.63 48.06 1.68
CA GLN A 594 31.52 48.93 0.50
C GLN A 594 30.53 48.36 -0.51
N THR A 595 29.58 49.17 -0.95
CA THR A 595 28.65 48.80 -2.04
C THR A 595 29.33 48.94 -3.41
N LEU A 596 29.20 47.90 -4.25
CA LEU A 596 29.71 47.81 -5.61
C LEU A 596 28.57 47.49 -6.58
N LYS A 597 28.60 48.13 -7.76
CA LYS A 597 27.75 47.76 -8.90
C LYS A 597 28.50 46.74 -9.74
N ILE A 598 27.79 45.71 -10.18
CA ILE A 598 28.36 44.52 -10.82
C ILE A 598 27.50 44.10 -12.01
N LYS A 599 28.06 43.29 -12.91
CA LYS A 599 27.28 42.64 -13.96
C LYS A 599 26.33 41.60 -13.36
N ALA A 600 25.06 41.66 -13.77
CA ALA A 600 24.00 40.76 -13.32
C ALA A 600 23.65 39.64 -14.33
N ASN A 601 24.51 39.41 -15.32
CA ASN A 601 24.27 38.55 -16.49
C ASN A 601 24.86 37.14 -16.37
N GLY A 602 25.49 36.80 -15.24
CA GLY A 602 26.18 35.52 -15.05
C GLY A 602 27.59 35.44 -15.68
N GLU A 603 28.12 36.52 -16.24
CA GLU A 603 29.52 36.57 -16.66
C GLU A 603 30.45 36.83 -15.46
N PRO A 604 31.62 36.16 -15.36
CA PRO A 604 32.62 36.50 -14.36
C PRO A 604 33.18 37.93 -14.52
N GLU A 605 33.31 38.63 -13.40
CA GLU A 605 33.90 39.97 -13.30
C GLU A 605 35.02 39.99 -12.25
N GLU A 606 36.14 40.65 -12.56
CA GLU A 606 37.30 40.73 -11.65
C GLU A 606 37.09 41.81 -10.59
N LEU A 607 36.98 41.41 -9.32
CA LEU A 607 36.90 42.32 -8.19
C LEU A 607 38.31 42.74 -7.73
N THR A 608 38.65 44.01 -7.93
CA THR A 608 39.90 44.58 -7.40
C THR A 608 39.73 45.00 -5.94
N LEU A 609 40.53 44.42 -5.04
CA LEU A 609 40.55 44.82 -3.63
C LEU A 609 41.23 46.19 -3.41
N PRO A 610 40.76 47.02 -2.47
CA PRO A 610 41.40 48.30 -2.16
C PRO A 610 42.86 48.14 -1.69
N ALA A 611 43.72 49.10 -2.05
CA ALA A 611 45.17 49.01 -1.87
C ALA A 611 45.62 48.74 -0.41
N ASP A 612 44.93 49.30 0.58
CA ASP A 612 45.21 49.12 2.01
C ASP A 612 44.98 47.68 2.51
N TYR A 613 44.17 46.92 1.76
CA TYR A 613 43.70 45.58 2.09
C TYR A 613 44.30 44.50 1.16
N ALA A 614 44.65 44.83 -0.09
CA ALA A 614 45.17 43.88 -1.08
C ALA A 614 46.42 43.09 -0.62
N LYS A 615 47.24 43.66 0.27
CA LYS A 615 48.44 43.03 0.87
C LYS A 615 48.18 42.31 2.20
N ARG A 616 46.94 42.22 2.65
CA ARG A 616 46.56 41.57 3.91
C ARG A 616 45.84 40.26 3.61
N ASN A 617 45.83 39.37 4.61
CA ASN A 617 45.02 38.18 4.57
C ASN A 617 43.60 38.51 5.06
N LEU A 618 42.60 38.19 4.24
CA LEU A 618 41.21 38.61 4.43
C LEU A 618 40.25 37.45 4.22
N MET A 619 39.14 37.44 4.95
CA MET A 619 37.91 36.83 4.45
C MET A 619 37.19 37.92 3.65
N VAL A 620 36.87 37.61 2.41
CA VAL A 620 36.14 38.49 1.49
C VAL A 620 34.72 37.94 1.38
N GLU A 621 33.74 38.72 1.81
CA GLU A 621 32.32 38.37 1.71
C GLU A 621 31.62 39.36 0.76
N VAL A 622 30.70 38.88 -0.05
CA VAL A 622 29.80 39.68 -0.88
C VAL A 622 28.35 39.32 -0.57
N VAL A 623 27.50 40.32 -0.39
CA VAL A 623 26.08 40.15 -0.05
C VAL A 623 25.20 40.96 -0.99
N GLY A 624 24.18 40.35 -1.59
CA GLY A 624 23.24 41.03 -2.49
C GLY A 624 21.96 40.22 -2.72
N LYS A 625 20.79 40.89 -2.77
CA LYS A 625 19.46 40.26 -2.87
C LYS A 625 19.24 39.04 -1.95
N GLY A 626 19.72 39.09 -0.71
CA GLY A 626 19.59 37.97 0.25
C GLY A 626 20.49 36.76 -0.06
N ARG A 627 21.34 36.83 -1.08
CA ARG A 627 22.44 35.88 -1.32
C ARG A 627 23.73 36.37 -0.67
N ARG A 628 24.60 35.43 -0.32
CA ARG A 628 25.93 35.67 0.20
C ARG A 628 26.91 34.66 -0.39
N ALA A 629 28.07 35.14 -0.84
CA ALA A 629 29.25 34.31 -1.12
C ALA A 629 30.44 34.84 -0.31
N ALA A 630 31.37 33.97 0.08
CA ALA A 630 32.56 34.36 0.82
C ALA A 630 33.74 33.45 0.50
N THR A 631 34.94 34.02 0.42
CA THR A 631 36.18 33.29 0.12
C THR A 631 37.38 33.88 0.84
N ALA A 632 38.42 33.06 1.06
CA ALA A 632 39.66 33.48 1.69
C ALA A 632 40.60 34.11 0.66
N TRP A 633 40.98 35.37 0.89
CA TRP A 633 42.04 36.03 0.14
C TRP A 633 43.35 35.98 0.93
N TYR A 634 44.32 35.24 0.40
CA TYR A 634 45.68 35.20 0.92
C TYR A 634 46.59 36.09 0.08
N ALA A 635 47.18 37.10 0.72
CA ALA A 635 48.15 38.00 0.07
C ALA A 635 49.53 37.32 -0.02
N ASN A 636 49.61 36.20 -0.74
CA ASN A 636 50.80 35.36 -0.75
C ASN A 636 51.92 35.96 -1.65
N GLN A 637 52.96 36.52 -1.03
CA GLN A 637 54.23 36.89 -1.67
C GLN A 637 55.37 35.94 -1.30
N LEU A 638 55.04 34.77 -0.78
CA LEU A 638 55.96 33.68 -0.48
C LEU A 638 56.08 32.75 -1.69
N ARG A 639 57.24 32.11 -1.79
CA ARG A 639 57.46 30.91 -2.60
C ARG A 639 57.87 29.82 -1.65
N VAL A 640 56.90 29.02 -1.23
CA VAL A 640 57.11 27.88 -0.34
C VAL A 640 57.43 26.64 -1.17
N ARG A 641 58.47 25.91 -0.76
CA ARG A 641 58.85 24.62 -1.32
C ARG A 641 58.81 23.58 -0.21
N LEU A 642 57.81 22.71 -0.25
CA LEU A 642 57.78 21.51 0.56
C LEU A 642 58.82 20.50 0.03
N ILE A 643 59.62 19.93 0.93
CA ILE A 643 60.61 18.88 0.66
C ILE A 643 60.17 17.65 1.46
N GLN A 644 59.04 17.07 1.04
CA GLN A 644 58.26 16.13 1.83
C GLN A 644 59.07 14.92 2.30
N ASP A 645 59.81 14.28 1.40
CA ASP A 645 60.63 13.08 1.68
C ASP A 645 61.67 13.27 2.79
N TYR A 646 62.04 14.52 3.08
CA TYR A 646 63.05 14.90 4.09
C TYR A 646 62.46 15.67 5.28
N GLY A 647 61.13 15.81 5.38
CA GLY A 647 60.48 16.51 6.49
C GLY A 647 60.83 18.01 6.59
N GLN A 648 61.24 18.64 5.48
CA GLN A 648 61.68 20.03 5.45
C GLN A 648 60.78 20.91 4.59
N ILE A 649 60.74 22.19 4.93
CA ILE A 649 60.10 23.25 4.15
C ILE A 649 61.11 24.39 3.93
N GLU A 650 61.17 24.93 2.71
CA GLU A 650 62.00 26.10 2.36
C GLU A 650 61.09 27.26 1.93
N VAL A 651 61.29 28.43 2.52
CA VAL A 651 60.48 29.64 2.28
C VAL A 651 61.35 30.74 1.68
N ARG A 652 60.89 31.32 0.57
CA ARG A 652 61.56 32.41 -0.15
C ARG A 652 60.58 33.53 -0.47
N SER A 653 61.11 34.72 -0.73
CA SER A 653 60.35 35.83 -1.33
C SER A 653 60.02 35.48 -2.77
N ALA A 654 58.75 35.64 -3.17
CA ALA A 654 58.33 35.42 -4.56
C ALA A 654 58.85 36.51 -5.51
N ALA A 655 59.12 37.72 -5.00
CA ALA A 655 59.52 38.89 -5.78
C ALA A 655 61.00 38.85 -6.22
N ASP A 656 61.91 38.39 -5.35
CA ASP A 656 63.36 38.39 -5.60
C ASP A 656 64.06 37.06 -5.33
N GLY A 657 63.32 36.01 -4.93
CA GLY A 657 63.84 34.65 -4.74
C GLY A 657 64.76 34.46 -3.52
N LYS A 658 64.97 35.49 -2.70
CA LYS A 658 65.82 35.40 -1.50
C LYS A 658 65.19 34.50 -0.43
N PRO A 659 65.98 33.73 0.34
CA PRO A 659 65.47 33.01 1.50
C PRO A 659 64.88 33.95 2.54
N LEU A 660 63.79 33.54 3.18
CA LEU A 660 63.13 34.30 4.24
C LEU A 660 63.43 33.67 5.61
N PRO A 661 64.45 34.14 6.35
CA PRO A 661 64.67 33.73 7.74
C PRO A 661 63.58 34.27 8.65
N THR A 662 63.47 33.72 9.86
CA THR A 662 62.51 34.19 10.89
C THR A 662 61.03 34.16 10.46
N THR A 663 60.70 33.41 9.41
CA THR A 663 59.31 33.12 9.03
C THR A 663 58.74 32.11 10.02
N TYR A 664 57.59 32.38 10.61
CA TYR A 664 56.96 31.47 11.56
C TYR A 664 56.36 30.27 10.83
N ILE A 665 56.58 29.08 11.38
CA ILE A 665 56.04 27.82 10.88
C ILE A 665 55.27 27.14 12.01
N LYS A 666 54.02 26.76 11.78
CA LYS A 666 53.17 26.04 12.74
C LYS A 666 52.64 24.75 12.10
N VAL A 667 52.82 23.62 12.78
CA VAL A 667 52.54 22.29 12.23
C VAL A 667 51.54 21.57 13.11
N PHE A 668 50.50 21.04 12.48
CA PHE A 668 49.57 20.09 13.09
C PHE A 668 49.67 18.73 12.40
N ALA A 669 49.43 17.67 13.15
CA ALA A 669 49.38 16.30 12.66
C ALA A 669 47.97 15.72 12.90
N ARG A 670 47.43 15.05 11.90
CA ARG A 670 46.21 14.24 12.00
C ARG A 670 46.64 12.79 12.20
N GLY A 671 46.24 12.18 13.32
CA GLY A 671 46.56 10.78 13.63
C GLY A 671 45.67 9.79 12.87
N THR A 672 46.05 8.51 12.89
CA THR A 672 45.24 7.39 12.33
C THR A 672 43.84 7.26 12.94
N ASN A 673 43.64 7.79 14.14
CA ASN A 673 42.36 7.88 14.85
C ASN A 673 41.53 9.14 14.50
N GLY A 674 41.95 9.91 13.49
CA GLY A 674 41.30 11.15 13.06
C GLY A 674 41.50 12.35 14.00
N ARG A 675 42.24 12.20 15.12
CA ARG A 675 42.49 13.33 16.03
C ARG A 675 43.54 14.28 15.44
N GLU A 676 43.20 15.55 15.41
CA GLU A 676 44.08 16.65 15.04
C GLU A 676 44.81 17.14 16.29
N GLN A 677 46.13 17.24 16.23
CA GLN A 677 46.96 17.62 17.37
C GLN A 677 48.14 18.48 16.93
N PHE A 678 48.51 19.44 17.78
CA PHE A 678 49.69 20.26 17.57
C PHE A 678 50.94 19.38 17.50
N TRP A 679 51.70 19.52 16.41
CA TRP A 679 52.91 18.74 16.19
C TRP A 679 54.15 19.51 16.63
N LYS A 680 54.39 20.70 16.06
CA LYS A 680 55.61 21.48 16.28
C LYS A 680 55.41 22.88 15.73
N ASP A 681 56.13 23.86 16.25
CA ASP A 681 56.29 25.17 15.62
C ASP A 681 57.73 25.66 15.74
N GLY A 682 57.99 26.83 15.16
CA GLY A 682 59.28 27.49 15.22
C GLY A 682 59.45 28.47 14.06
N TYR A 683 60.70 28.78 13.75
CA TYR A 683 61.05 29.78 12.75
C TYR A 683 62.06 29.23 11.74
N THR A 684 61.97 29.71 10.50
CA THR A 684 62.95 29.38 9.46
C THR A 684 64.35 29.92 9.78
N ASP A 685 65.37 29.15 9.42
CA ASP A 685 66.78 29.53 9.58
C ASP A 685 67.26 30.58 8.56
N LEU A 686 68.54 30.96 8.61
CA LEU A 686 69.18 31.89 7.65
C LEU A 686 69.08 31.46 6.16
N ARG A 687 68.72 30.19 5.89
CA ARG A 687 68.52 29.64 4.54
C ARG A 687 67.03 29.53 4.19
N GLY A 688 66.15 30.11 5.00
CA GLY A 688 64.69 30.03 4.85
C GLY A 688 64.13 28.65 5.15
N ARG A 689 64.85 27.78 5.86
CA ARG A 689 64.45 26.37 6.05
C ARG A 689 63.97 26.06 7.45
N PHE A 690 63.02 25.14 7.54
CA PHE A 690 62.53 24.57 8.80
C PHE A 690 62.31 23.06 8.66
N ASP A 691 62.60 22.32 9.74
CA ASP A 691 62.28 20.90 9.88
C ASP A 691 60.92 20.78 10.60
N TYR A 692 59.88 20.50 9.80
CA TYR A 692 58.51 20.40 10.30
C TYR A 692 58.21 19.06 10.97
N LEU A 693 59.06 18.05 10.77
CA LEU A 693 58.75 16.66 11.06
C LEU A 693 59.40 16.15 12.35
N SER A 694 60.68 16.43 12.58
CA SER A 694 61.47 15.78 13.62
C SER A 694 61.05 16.20 15.03
N ARG A 695 60.72 15.20 15.85
CA ARG A 695 60.49 15.26 17.29
C ARG A 695 61.24 14.14 18.00
N ASN A 696 61.69 14.37 19.23
CA ASN A 696 62.37 13.34 20.03
C ASN A 696 61.40 12.40 20.76
N ASP A 697 60.14 12.81 20.92
CA ASP A 697 59.14 12.14 21.75
C ASP A 697 58.03 11.42 20.95
N ARG A 698 58.04 11.53 19.61
CA ARG A 698 57.01 10.97 18.71
C ARG A 698 57.61 10.53 17.38
N LYS A 699 56.99 9.52 16.77
CA LYS A 699 57.36 8.96 15.46
C LYS A 699 56.52 9.60 14.34
N PRO A 700 57.12 9.99 13.20
CA PRO A 700 56.39 10.51 12.04
C PRO A 700 55.20 9.65 11.59
N GLU A 701 55.31 8.33 11.74
CA GLU A 701 54.30 7.33 11.35
C GLU A 701 53.06 7.32 12.27
N GLU A 702 53.04 8.10 13.35
CA GLU A 702 51.84 8.33 14.18
C GLU A 702 50.82 9.25 13.48
N ALA A 703 51.27 10.03 12.50
CA ALA A 703 50.43 10.88 11.65
C ALA A 703 50.06 10.16 10.35
N VAL A 704 48.89 10.47 9.80
CA VAL A 704 48.53 10.17 8.39
C VAL A 704 48.71 11.38 7.48
N GLU A 705 48.68 12.58 8.06
CA GLU A 705 48.72 13.85 7.34
C GLU A 705 49.26 14.94 8.28
N PHE A 706 50.04 15.87 7.72
CA PHE A 706 50.49 17.09 8.36
C PHE A 706 49.92 18.30 7.63
N SER A 707 49.50 19.31 8.38
CA SER A 707 49.17 20.63 7.86
C SER A 707 50.18 21.63 8.42
N ILE A 708 50.74 22.46 7.56
CA ILE A 708 51.87 23.35 7.84
C ILE A 708 51.48 24.78 7.45
N LEU A 709 51.24 25.64 8.45
CA LEU A 709 51.12 27.08 8.25
C LEU A 709 52.50 27.70 8.14
N VAL A 710 52.71 28.50 7.10
CA VAL A 710 53.82 29.44 6.93
C VAL A 710 53.28 30.85 7.10
N LEU A 711 53.89 31.65 7.97
CA LEU A 711 53.44 33.02 8.28
C LEU A 711 54.63 34.00 8.33
N HIS A 712 54.63 34.98 7.42
CA HIS A 712 55.60 36.08 7.39
C HIS A 712 54.92 37.42 7.71
N PRO A 713 55.44 38.26 8.62
CA PRO A 713 54.77 39.49 9.04
C PRO A 713 54.40 40.47 7.92
N GLU A 714 55.20 40.52 6.85
CA GLU A 714 55.05 41.48 5.75
C GLU A 714 54.69 40.86 4.39
N LEU A 715 54.83 39.54 4.23
CA LEU A 715 54.77 38.86 2.91
C LEU A 715 53.63 37.84 2.80
N GLY A 716 52.75 37.82 3.80
CA GLY A 716 51.54 36.99 3.81
C GLY A 716 51.72 35.65 4.51
N ALA A 717 50.82 34.73 4.20
CA ALA A 717 50.78 33.39 4.76
C ALA A 717 50.39 32.37 3.69
N GLU A 718 50.79 31.12 3.90
CA GLU A 718 50.49 29.98 3.04
C GLU A 718 50.30 28.73 3.90
N ILE A 719 49.35 27.86 3.54
CA ILE A 719 49.17 26.56 4.20
C ILE A 719 49.57 25.47 3.21
N GLN A 720 50.41 24.53 3.66
CA GLN A 720 50.89 23.41 2.88
C GLN A 720 50.53 22.09 3.60
N ASN A 721 49.94 21.15 2.86
CA ASN A 721 49.65 19.81 3.36
C ASN A 721 50.77 18.85 2.94
N ALA A 722 51.15 17.94 3.83
CA ALA A 722 52.21 16.96 3.61
C ALA A 722 51.81 15.60 4.18
N THR A 723 52.11 14.50 3.49
CA THR A 723 52.05 13.16 4.10
C THR A 723 53.39 12.82 4.79
N PRO A 724 53.40 11.87 5.76
CA PRO A 724 54.65 11.35 6.30
C PRO A 724 55.57 10.81 5.19
N PRO A 725 56.90 10.96 5.29
CA PRO A 725 57.82 10.38 4.32
C PRO A 725 57.66 8.86 4.22
N ALA A 726 57.71 8.33 3.00
CA ALA A 726 57.86 6.90 2.81
C ALA A 726 59.26 6.46 3.29
N ARG A 727 59.32 5.28 3.93
CA ARG A 727 60.56 4.62 4.38
C ARG A 727 60.86 3.38 3.57
#